data_AF-A0A0S8H7U5-F1
#
_entry.id   AF-A0A0S8H7U5-F1
#
_cell.length_a   1.000
_cell.length_b   1.000
_cell.length_c   1.000
_cell.angle_alpha   90.00
_cell.angle_beta   90.00
_cell.angle_gamma   90.00
#
_symmetry.space_group_name_H-M   'P 1'
#
loop_
_entity.id
_entity.type
_entity.pdbx_description
1 polymer ?
#
loop_
_entity_poly.entity_id
_entity_poly.type
_entity_poly.pdbx_seq_one_letter_code
_entity_poly.pdbx_strand_id
1 'polypeptide(L)'
;MLRMPHRAVFSRLGIEGDLMRAPRNRLVTPALNLVARLAVGLTALTLAGCELLTGPERSGEDELSRYEAPAGRQAFAVDVSDNQGYVAETAMICWWEAGVRHVIAGLQDADIAVHQLETAVGVGMTVDAYVPLYWGGDISGQVESALSVIAPFPVQRLWLDVEVPPGDQSPDSLTEQVQEAVDACGSFPCGIYTRKDWWLGHVADTTAFSQLPLWYAYYNHQSNFNDWYNPQARYEGPFGGWTDPTGKQYDSNETAPDLCGVGVDYNTIFALGPPAASELEVGRVTVGQADKSSWHSVSLRNSYVSPVVIMQPPSYNDGDPATIRIGNVSASGFQFRIDEWDYLDGAHAPESVAYLVVEAGVYRLRSGALLEAASTSAGHTFRWVPFSQAFRDAPVILTQVQSYREATAVVTRQRAATPGGFQLKVQEEEANDGRHAEERVGYVAVEPGVGFIDGMALEARLTADAVTSTWQRLNFAQSYSDALLLAGVQTTDEDDPAALRYRNLGSNGAEVFLEEERSADSEVGHTTEVVGYIVLGAGDDDDDGEDDPPPAPTGLSPSGGETITTSSVTLLCDAIAGVTEYEFKIEYEGASGWKYYYSYSSSASAQTFWPQYDDTRYRWQVRARNAQGWGPWSEWAVFNFGEGGGGELPPAPTGLSPSGGETITTSSVTLSCNSISGVTEYEFEIEYEGASGWQYYYTYTASTNSKTFWPQYDDTRYRWRVRARNAQGWGPWSEWAVFNFGEGGGGELPPAPTGLSPSGGETITTSSVTLSCKRFSASGRHRALRKPARRRLVSTWARG
;
A
#
# COMPACT_ATOMS: atom_id res chain seq x y z
N MET A 1 53.93 -18.01 -23.09
CA MET A 1 55.23 -18.03 -23.80
C MET A 1 54.99 -18.17 -25.29
N LEU A 2 55.62 -17.28 -26.08
CA LEU A 2 55.85 -17.31 -27.54
C LEU A 2 54.61 -17.36 -28.46
N ARG A 3 54.33 -16.27 -29.19
CA ARG A 3 54.98 -15.83 -30.46
C ARG A 3 54.66 -16.75 -31.65
N MET A 4 53.94 -16.16 -32.61
CA MET A 4 53.95 -16.39 -34.08
C MET A 4 55.37 -16.69 -34.63
N PRO A 5 55.61 -17.15 -35.90
CA PRO A 5 54.85 -16.87 -37.14
C PRO A 5 54.89 -17.97 -38.24
N HIS A 6 54.27 -17.74 -39.42
CA HIS A 6 54.93 -17.82 -40.75
C HIS A 6 53.96 -17.52 -41.93
N ARG A 7 54.57 -17.05 -43.02
CA ARG A 7 54.05 -16.35 -44.21
C ARG A 7 53.53 -17.26 -45.36
N ALA A 8 52.61 -16.66 -46.14
CA ALA A 8 52.46 -16.60 -47.62
C ALA A 8 51.94 -17.80 -48.44
N VAL A 9 50.94 -17.57 -49.32
CA VAL A 9 51.08 -17.29 -50.79
C VAL A 9 49.69 -17.26 -51.51
N PHE A 10 49.43 -16.15 -52.21
CA PHE A 10 48.59 -15.85 -53.41
C PHE A 10 47.39 -16.72 -53.87
N SER A 11 46.24 -16.09 -54.16
CA SER A 11 45.89 -15.59 -55.53
C SER A 11 44.50 -14.89 -55.66
N ARG A 12 44.50 -13.73 -56.38
CA ARG A 12 43.47 -13.07 -57.24
C ARG A 12 42.07 -12.77 -56.66
N LEU A 13 41.42 -11.59 -56.79
CA LEU A 13 41.46 -10.39 -57.65
C LEU A 13 41.25 -9.13 -56.75
N GLY A 14 41.93 -7.99 -56.91
CA GLY A 14 41.64 -6.93 -57.90
C GLY A 14 40.24 -6.33 -57.67
N ILE A 15 40.05 -5.16 -57.05
CA ILE A 15 40.15 -3.83 -57.67
C ILE A 15 40.27 -2.73 -56.58
N GLU A 16 41.22 -1.81 -56.80
CA GLU A 16 41.46 -0.53 -56.10
C GLU A 16 40.27 0.43 -56.24
N GLY A 17 39.95 1.24 -55.23
CA GLY A 17 40.37 2.66 -55.18
C GLY A 17 39.31 3.55 -55.84
N ASP A 18 39.05 4.80 -55.49
CA ASP A 18 39.57 5.70 -54.48
C ASP A 18 38.60 6.90 -54.48
N LEU A 19 38.49 7.57 -53.34
CA LEU A 19 38.37 9.02 -53.17
C LEU A 19 37.37 9.88 -54.01
N MET A 20 36.64 10.69 -53.22
CA MET A 20 36.43 12.15 -53.37
C MET A 20 35.15 12.71 -54.01
N ARG A 21 34.58 13.65 -53.24
CA ARG A 21 33.78 14.85 -53.56
C ARG A 21 32.24 14.78 -53.56
N ALA A 22 31.70 15.45 -52.53
CA ALA A 22 30.42 16.17 -52.45
C ALA A 22 30.15 17.09 -53.67
N PRO A 23 28.94 17.69 -53.92
CA PRO A 23 27.93 18.07 -52.91
C PRO A 23 26.41 18.03 -53.31
N ARG A 24 25.57 18.25 -52.28
CA ARG A 24 24.26 18.95 -52.23
C ARG A 24 23.36 18.92 -53.49
N ASN A 25 22.17 18.31 -53.39
CA ASN A 25 20.90 19.00 -53.08
C ASN A 25 19.66 18.17 -53.46
N ARG A 26 18.69 18.23 -52.54
CA ARG A 26 17.24 18.34 -52.75
C ARG A 26 16.43 17.17 -53.34
N LEU A 27 15.55 16.73 -52.42
CA LEU A 27 14.08 16.60 -52.56
C LEU A 27 13.51 15.28 -53.07
N VAL A 28 12.38 14.96 -52.41
CA VAL A 28 11.26 14.10 -52.82
C VAL A 28 11.27 12.67 -52.25
N THR A 29 10.67 12.53 -51.05
CA THR A 29 9.80 11.39 -50.68
C THR A 29 8.66 11.25 -51.72
N PRO A 30 8.10 10.06 -52.03
CA PRO A 30 7.42 9.24 -51.00
C PRO A 30 7.42 7.71 -51.20
N ALA A 31 7.16 7.04 -50.06
CA ALA A 31 6.30 5.87 -49.85
C ALA A 31 6.18 4.76 -50.93
N LEU A 32 6.45 3.50 -50.56
CA LEU A 32 5.43 2.46 -50.34
C LEU A 32 6.08 1.09 -50.08
N ASN A 33 5.57 0.40 -49.05
CA ASN A 33 5.28 -1.04 -48.98
C ASN A 33 6.44 -2.07 -49.08
N LEU A 34 6.38 -3.27 -48.50
CA LEU A 34 5.57 -3.96 -47.49
C LEU A 34 6.11 -5.41 -47.53
N VAL A 35 6.07 -6.11 -46.39
CA VAL A 35 6.10 -7.58 -46.21
C VAL A 35 7.42 -8.35 -46.40
N ALA A 36 7.86 -8.99 -45.30
CA ALA A 36 7.98 -10.45 -45.11
C ALA A 36 9.22 -10.80 -44.24
N ARG A 37 9.06 -10.97 -42.92
CA ARG A 37 8.98 -12.28 -42.23
C ARG A 37 10.06 -13.29 -42.63
N LEU A 38 10.94 -13.68 -41.70
CA LEU A 38 10.84 -14.97 -40.99
C LEU A 38 11.92 -15.18 -39.92
N ALA A 39 11.45 -15.81 -38.84
CA ALA A 39 12.09 -16.22 -37.58
C ALA A 39 13.34 -17.10 -37.68
N VAL A 40 14.23 -16.97 -36.67
CA VAL A 40 14.99 -18.01 -35.93
C VAL A 40 15.47 -17.32 -34.64
N GLY A 41 15.45 -17.83 -33.41
CA GLY A 41 15.15 -19.12 -32.81
C GLY A 41 15.74 -19.08 -31.38
N LEU A 42 14.97 -19.60 -30.41
CA LEU A 42 15.40 -19.84 -29.03
C LEU A 42 16.71 -20.66 -28.99
N THR A 43 17.63 -20.29 -28.09
CA THR A 43 18.51 -21.28 -27.44
C THR A 43 18.79 -20.87 -26.00
N ALA A 44 18.28 -21.68 -25.08
CA ALA A 44 18.68 -21.71 -23.69
C ALA A 44 20.05 -22.40 -23.59
N LEU A 45 20.96 -21.87 -22.77
CA LEU A 45 22.16 -22.57 -22.33
C LEU A 45 22.14 -22.69 -20.80
N THR A 46 21.99 -23.94 -20.35
CA THR A 46 22.29 -24.43 -19.01
C THR A 46 23.80 -24.42 -18.75
N LEU A 47 24.23 -23.91 -17.60
CA LEU A 47 25.50 -24.27 -16.97
C LEU A 47 25.28 -24.37 -15.47
N ALA A 48 25.33 -25.60 -14.98
CA ALA A 48 25.30 -25.96 -13.57
C ALA A 48 26.73 -26.09 -13.03
N GLY A 49 26.91 -25.72 -11.76
CA GLY A 49 27.91 -26.31 -10.89
C GLY A 49 29.09 -25.42 -10.53
N CYS A 50 28.99 -24.72 -9.40
CA CYS A 50 30.13 -24.62 -8.49
C CYS A 50 29.61 -24.54 -7.04
N GLU A 51 30.11 -25.47 -6.23
CA GLU A 51 29.75 -25.74 -4.84
C GLU A 51 30.05 -24.53 -3.93
N LEU A 52 29.13 -24.19 -3.03
CA LEU A 52 29.40 -23.30 -1.89
C LEU A 52 29.34 -24.13 -0.61
N LEU A 53 30.53 -24.36 -0.07
CA LEU A 53 30.82 -25.02 1.18
C LEU A 53 30.15 -24.30 2.34
N THR A 54 29.48 -25.08 3.18
CA THR A 54 28.94 -24.69 4.48
C THR A 54 30.03 -24.44 5.52
N GLY A 55 29.89 -23.36 6.29
CA GLY A 55 30.29 -23.27 7.71
C GLY A 55 30.90 -21.94 8.13
N PRO A 56 30.88 -21.57 9.43
CA PRO A 56 29.86 -21.82 10.45
C PRO A 56 29.24 -20.50 10.98
N GLU A 57 28.08 -20.62 11.62
CA GLU A 57 27.46 -19.59 12.45
C GLU A 57 28.43 -19.09 13.53
N ARG A 58 28.52 -17.76 13.67
CA ARG A 58 28.95 -17.11 14.91
C ARG A 58 28.05 -15.92 15.23
N SER A 59 27.27 -16.15 16.27
CA SER A 59 26.62 -15.21 17.18
C SER A 59 27.34 -13.88 17.35
N GLY A 60 26.57 -12.79 17.25
CA GLY A 60 26.97 -11.43 17.57
C GLY A 60 25.82 -10.46 17.33
N GLU A 61 24.66 -10.72 17.94
CA GLU A 61 23.64 -9.71 18.17
C GLU A 61 24.17 -8.75 19.24
N ASP A 62 24.62 -7.57 18.83
CA ASP A 62 24.63 -6.28 19.55
C ASP A 62 25.59 -5.34 18.83
N GLU A 63 25.09 -4.53 17.88
CA GLU A 63 25.58 -3.19 17.50
C GLU A 63 24.88 -2.67 16.22
N LEU A 64 23.55 -2.48 16.27
CA LEU A 64 22.81 -1.73 15.23
C LEU A 64 21.94 -0.63 15.83
N SER A 65 22.37 -0.03 16.95
CA SER A 65 21.79 1.19 17.51
C SER A 65 22.86 2.26 17.71
N ARG A 66 23.24 2.88 16.59
CA ARG A 66 23.85 4.21 16.42
C ARG A 66 24.03 4.39 14.90
N TYR A 67 24.12 5.64 14.44
CA TYR A 67 24.25 6.07 13.04
C TYR A 67 22.91 6.37 12.36
N GLU A 68 22.39 7.57 12.62
CA GLU A 68 21.56 8.27 11.65
C GLU A 68 22.39 8.51 10.39
N ALA A 69 22.02 7.88 9.28
CA ALA A 69 22.53 8.24 7.97
C ALA A 69 22.07 9.68 7.63
N PRO A 70 22.87 10.50 6.92
CA PRO A 70 22.43 11.84 6.53
C PRO A 70 21.17 11.76 5.67
N ALA A 71 20.17 12.58 5.99
CA ALA A 71 18.93 12.70 5.25
C ALA A 71 19.20 13.19 3.81
N GLY A 72 19.33 12.26 2.87
CA GLY A 72 19.58 12.54 1.45
C GLY A 72 19.29 11.32 0.58
N ARG A 73 18.86 11.54 -0.67
CA ARG A 73 18.61 10.46 -1.64
C ARG A 73 19.90 10.16 -2.38
N GLN A 74 20.27 8.88 -2.47
CA GLN A 74 21.40 8.46 -3.31
C GLN A 74 21.05 8.73 -4.79
N ALA A 75 21.78 9.64 -5.41
CA ALA A 75 21.60 10.06 -6.79
C ALA A 75 22.80 9.63 -7.65
N PHE A 76 22.52 9.21 -8.89
CA PHE A 76 23.53 9.22 -9.92
C PHE A 76 23.81 10.68 -10.29
N ALA A 77 25.05 11.08 -10.10
CA ALA A 77 25.52 12.45 -10.26
C ALA A 77 26.69 12.53 -11.23
N VAL A 78 26.88 13.71 -11.81
CA VAL A 78 28.06 14.02 -12.61
C VAL A 78 28.71 15.29 -12.09
N ASP A 79 30.03 15.39 -12.18
CA ASP A 79 30.72 16.66 -11.97
C ASP A 79 31.38 17.15 -13.26
N VAL A 80 31.40 18.48 -13.40
CA VAL A 80 31.90 19.21 -14.58
C VAL A 80 32.67 20.44 -14.15
N SER A 81 33.49 20.98 -15.04
CA SER A 81 34.38 22.11 -14.80
C SER A 81 34.49 23.02 -16.02
N ASP A 82 35.39 24.00 -15.95
CA ASP A 82 35.83 24.81 -17.08
C ASP A 82 36.41 23.98 -18.24
N ASN A 83 36.94 22.78 -17.98
CA ASN A 83 37.44 21.87 -19.01
C ASN A 83 36.39 21.44 -20.04
N GLN A 84 35.13 21.31 -19.62
CA GLN A 84 34.01 20.98 -20.51
C GLN A 84 33.45 22.22 -21.23
N GLY A 85 33.79 23.43 -20.75
CA GLY A 85 33.24 24.69 -21.25
C GLY A 85 31.72 24.78 -21.07
N TYR A 86 31.07 25.52 -21.98
CA TYR A 86 29.61 25.61 -22.03
C TYR A 86 29.00 24.25 -22.41
N VAL A 87 28.24 23.66 -21.48
CA VAL A 87 27.51 22.41 -21.71
C VAL A 87 26.11 22.71 -22.25
N ALA A 88 25.81 22.29 -23.47
CA ALA A 88 24.51 22.55 -24.08
C ALA A 88 23.34 21.91 -23.31
N GLU A 89 22.20 22.59 -23.23
CA GLU A 89 20.96 22.10 -22.61
C GLU A 89 20.55 20.71 -23.13
N THR A 90 20.72 20.46 -24.44
CA THR A 90 20.43 19.15 -25.05
C THR A 90 21.29 18.01 -24.49
N ALA A 91 22.54 18.30 -24.07
CA ALA A 91 23.38 17.30 -23.43
C ALA A 91 22.88 17.01 -22.01
N MET A 92 22.49 18.04 -21.24
CA MET A 92 21.94 17.86 -19.88
C MET A 92 20.56 17.19 -19.87
N ILE A 93 19.70 17.44 -20.87
CA ILE A 93 18.45 16.68 -21.07
C ILE A 93 18.78 15.20 -21.30
N CYS A 94 19.79 14.91 -22.13
CA CYS A 94 20.23 13.54 -22.36
C CYS A 94 20.83 12.90 -21.08
N TRP A 95 21.54 13.67 -20.24
CA TRP A 95 21.99 13.20 -18.93
C TRP A 95 20.81 12.85 -18.01
N TRP A 96 19.77 13.68 -18.01
CA TRP A 96 18.53 13.41 -17.27
C TRP A 96 17.88 12.10 -17.73
N GLU A 97 17.79 11.87 -19.04
CA GLU A 97 17.30 10.63 -19.62
C GLU A 97 18.18 9.42 -19.26
N ALA A 98 19.50 9.63 -19.14
CA ALA A 98 20.47 8.63 -18.70
C ALA A 98 20.46 8.36 -17.18
N GLY A 99 19.60 9.05 -16.42
CA GLY A 99 19.40 8.82 -14.98
C GLY A 99 20.19 9.76 -14.07
N VAL A 100 20.91 10.74 -14.61
CA VAL A 100 21.56 11.79 -13.80
C VAL A 100 20.48 12.65 -13.14
N ARG A 101 20.61 12.88 -11.84
CA ARG A 101 19.67 13.72 -11.06
C ARG A 101 20.35 14.85 -10.29
N HIS A 102 21.68 14.88 -10.31
CA HIS A 102 22.47 15.86 -9.58
C HIS A 102 23.74 16.23 -10.37
N VAL A 103 24.08 17.52 -10.42
CA VAL A 103 25.28 18.04 -11.10
C VAL A 103 26.14 18.80 -10.10
N ILE A 104 27.44 18.54 -10.08
CA ILE A 104 28.41 19.27 -9.25
C ILE A 104 29.27 20.14 -10.16
N ALA A 105 29.10 21.47 -10.10
CA ALA A 105 29.82 22.39 -10.99
C ALA A 105 31.09 22.96 -10.35
N GLY A 106 32.22 22.88 -11.07
CA GLY A 106 33.49 23.46 -10.66
C GLY A 106 33.54 24.97 -10.88
N LEU A 107 34.08 25.69 -9.89
CA LEU A 107 34.08 27.15 -9.83
C LEU A 107 35.38 27.81 -10.32
N GLN A 108 36.19 27.10 -11.11
CA GLN A 108 37.46 27.60 -11.66
C GLN A 108 37.26 28.78 -12.62
N ASP A 109 36.15 28.78 -13.37
CA ASP A 109 35.70 29.88 -14.24
C ASP A 109 34.24 30.21 -13.93
N ALA A 110 34.00 31.42 -13.42
CA ALA A 110 32.68 31.83 -12.93
C ALA A 110 31.62 31.89 -14.04
N ASP A 111 31.98 32.31 -15.27
CA ASP A 111 31.03 32.44 -16.36
C ASP A 111 30.58 31.05 -16.86
N ILE A 112 31.52 30.10 -16.91
CA ILE A 112 31.22 28.70 -17.27
C ILE A 112 30.37 28.05 -16.17
N ALA A 113 30.76 28.20 -14.90
CA ALA A 113 30.05 27.59 -13.79
C ALA A 113 28.60 28.10 -13.68
N VAL A 114 28.39 29.42 -13.81
CA VAL A 114 27.06 30.05 -13.86
C VAL A 114 26.19 29.41 -14.94
N HIS A 115 26.73 29.26 -16.15
CA HIS A 115 25.99 28.64 -17.24
C HIS A 115 25.66 27.16 -16.97
N GLN A 116 26.62 26.38 -16.46
CA GLN A 116 26.42 24.97 -16.14
C GLN A 116 25.36 24.78 -15.05
N LEU A 117 25.41 25.59 -13.98
CA LEU A 117 24.41 25.61 -12.91
C LEU A 117 23.03 26.02 -13.42
N GLU A 118 22.93 27.11 -14.18
CA GLU A 118 21.66 27.57 -14.76
C GLU A 118 21.03 26.50 -15.66
N THR A 119 21.83 25.87 -16.51
CA THR A 119 21.35 24.84 -17.44
C THR A 119 20.89 23.59 -16.69
N ALA A 120 21.64 23.13 -15.69
CA ALA A 120 21.29 21.94 -14.90
C ALA A 120 19.99 22.15 -14.12
N VAL A 121 19.85 23.31 -13.47
CA VAL A 121 18.63 23.71 -12.76
C VAL A 121 17.45 23.84 -13.72
N GLY A 122 17.65 24.42 -14.91
CA GLY A 122 16.62 24.55 -15.94
C GLY A 122 16.09 23.21 -16.45
N VAL A 123 16.93 22.18 -16.50
CA VAL A 123 16.56 20.79 -16.84
C VAL A 123 15.89 20.05 -15.67
N GLY A 124 15.92 20.63 -14.47
CA GLY A 124 15.29 20.08 -13.26
C GLY A 124 16.21 19.21 -12.40
N MET A 125 17.53 19.29 -12.61
CA MET A 125 18.51 18.63 -11.74
C MET A 125 18.77 19.45 -10.48
N THR A 126 19.09 18.73 -9.40
CA THR A 126 19.69 19.36 -8.21
C THR A 126 21.16 19.69 -8.48
N VAL A 127 21.71 20.69 -7.78
CA VAL A 127 23.09 21.14 -8.02
C VAL A 127 23.89 21.29 -6.73
N ASP A 128 25.14 20.84 -6.78
CA ASP A 128 26.21 21.22 -5.87
C ASP A 128 27.27 22.03 -6.64
N ALA A 129 28.23 22.60 -5.94
CA ALA A 129 29.40 23.21 -6.56
C ALA A 129 30.67 22.81 -5.83
N TYR A 130 31.83 22.93 -6.47
CA TYR A 130 33.12 22.71 -5.83
C TYR A 130 34.13 23.82 -6.13
N VAL A 131 35.03 24.07 -5.18
CA VAL A 131 36.13 25.04 -5.32
C VAL A 131 37.46 24.36 -5.00
N PRO A 132 38.39 24.25 -5.97
CA PRO A 132 39.76 23.78 -5.70
C PRO A 132 40.48 24.74 -4.75
N LEU A 133 41.09 24.21 -3.70
CA LEU A 133 41.88 25.02 -2.77
C LEU A 133 43.32 25.16 -3.27
N TYR A 134 43.68 26.35 -3.73
CA TYR A 134 45.05 26.69 -4.10
C TYR A 134 45.84 27.16 -2.88
N TRP A 135 46.77 26.32 -2.44
CA TRP A 135 47.55 26.49 -1.22
C TRP A 135 48.50 27.69 -1.25
N GLY A 136 48.70 28.34 -0.10
CA GLY A 136 49.60 29.49 0.04
C GLY A 136 49.07 30.79 -0.58
N GLY A 137 47.84 30.78 -1.10
CA GLY A 137 47.06 31.97 -1.48
C GLY A 137 46.13 32.41 -0.36
N ASP A 138 45.18 33.28 -0.70
CA ASP A 138 44.08 33.70 0.18
C ASP A 138 43.01 32.61 0.18
N ILE A 139 43.00 31.74 1.21
CA ILE A 139 42.09 30.59 1.27
C ILE A 139 40.66 31.06 1.53
N SER A 140 40.46 31.92 2.53
CA SER A 140 39.15 32.51 2.82
C SER A 140 38.57 33.22 1.59
N GLY A 141 39.37 34.03 0.89
CA GLY A 141 38.94 34.74 -0.31
C GLY A 141 38.53 33.84 -1.48
N GLN A 142 39.13 32.66 -1.62
CA GLN A 142 38.70 31.65 -2.62
C GLN A 142 37.29 31.14 -2.32
N VAL A 143 37.01 30.79 -1.07
CA VAL A 143 35.70 30.29 -0.62
C VAL A 143 34.64 31.39 -0.68
N GLU A 144 34.94 32.59 -0.20
CA GLU A 144 34.00 33.73 -0.25
C GLU A 144 33.64 34.12 -1.70
N SER A 145 34.60 34.04 -2.62
CA SER A 145 34.36 34.26 -4.06
C SER A 145 33.47 33.16 -4.64
N ALA A 146 33.74 31.90 -4.32
CA ALA A 146 32.92 30.76 -4.71
C ALA A 146 31.46 30.91 -4.22
N LEU A 147 31.27 31.23 -2.94
CA LEU A 147 29.95 31.51 -2.36
C LEU A 147 29.21 32.63 -3.09
N SER A 148 29.94 33.68 -3.50
CA SER A 148 29.36 34.81 -4.25
C SER A 148 28.88 34.40 -5.65
N VAL A 149 29.57 33.48 -6.32
CA VAL A 149 29.17 32.96 -7.65
C VAL A 149 27.92 32.09 -7.55
N ILE A 150 27.83 31.23 -6.52
CA ILE A 150 26.73 30.27 -6.40
C ILE A 150 25.47 30.85 -5.73
N ALA A 151 25.57 31.99 -5.05
CA ALA A 151 24.45 32.61 -4.31
C ALA A 151 23.12 32.76 -5.09
N PRO A 152 23.10 32.99 -6.42
CA PRO A 152 21.85 33.04 -7.19
C PRO A 152 21.20 31.69 -7.49
N PHE A 153 21.88 30.58 -7.22
CA PHE A 153 21.47 29.23 -7.60
C PHE A 153 21.07 28.40 -6.37
N PRO A 154 20.21 27.39 -6.54
CA PRO A 154 19.83 26.47 -5.46
C PRO A 154 20.94 25.42 -5.19
N VAL A 155 22.18 25.87 -5.03
CA VAL A 155 23.32 24.99 -4.69
C VAL A 155 23.15 24.49 -3.27
N GLN A 156 23.18 23.17 -3.09
CA GLN A 156 22.87 22.54 -1.80
C GLN A 156 24.10 22.46 -0.91
N ARG A 157 25.27 22.22 -1.51
CA ARG A 157 26.54 22.14 -0.81
C ARG A 157 27.69 22.70 -1.66
N LEU A 158 28.63 23.36 -0.99
CA LEU A 158 29.94 23.70 -1.54
C LEU A 158 30.97 22.65 -1.11
N TRP A 159 31.55 21.94 -2.07
CA TRP A 159 32.64 21.01 -1.83
C TRP A 159 33.98 21.75 -1.88
N LEU A 160 34.71 21.71 -0.77
CA LEU A 160 36.10 22.16 -0.70
C LEU A 160 36.97 21.05 -1.31
N ASP A 161 37.48 21.31 -2.50
CA ASP A 161 38.30 20.35 -3.24
C ASP A 161 39.75 20.42 -2.74
N VAL A 162 40.10 19.41 -1.94
CA VAL A 162 41.36 19.23 -1.21
C VAL A 162 42.18 18.14 -1.92
N GLU A 163 42.64 18.44 -3.13
CA GLU A 163 43.49 17.52 -3.91
C GLU A 163 44.68 18.19 -4.62
N VAL A 164 44.73 19.52 -4.65
CA VAL A 164 45.81 20.27 -5.29
C VAL A 164 47.16 19.87 -4.65
N PRO A 165 48.24 19.64 -5.41
CA PRO A 165 49.55 19.34 -4.81
C PRO A 165 50.05 20.46 -3.89
N PRO A 166 50.36 20.19 -2.60
CA PRO A 166 50.65 21.25 -1.63
C PRO A 166 52.09 21.77 -1.63
N GLY A 167 52.97 21.21 -2.45
CA GLY A 167 54.40 21.55 -2.44
C GLY A 167 55.07 21.19 -1.12
N ASP A 168 55.86 22.11 -0.56
CA ASP A 168 56.68 21.89 0.65
C ASP A 168 55.94 22.20 1.97
N GLN A 169 54.61 22.39 1.94
CA GLN A 169 53.84 22.72 3.13
C GLN A 169 53.78 21.55 4.12
N SER A 170 53.82 21.86 5.42
CA SER A 170 53.70 20.85 6.46
C SER A 170 52.25 20.39 6.63
N PRO A 171 52.02 19.16 7.14
CA PRO A 171 50.66 18.70 7.44
C PRO A 171 49.87 19.60 8.38
N ASP A 172 50.52 20.18 9.39
CA ASP A 172 49.87 21.11 10.32
C ASP A 172 49.42 22.38 9.58
N SER A 173 50.27 22.95 8.72
CA SER A 173 49.96 24.16 7.95
C SER A 173 48.84 23.93 6.93
N LEU A 174 48.75 22.74 6.33
CA LEU A 174 47.66 22.38 5.43
C LEU A 174 46.36 22.15 6.20
N THR A 175 46.43 21.50 7.36
CA THR A 175 45.26 21.31 8.23
C THR A 175 44.69 22.66 8.67
N GLU A 176 45.55 23.63 9.02
CA GLU A 176 45.13 24.99 9.36
C GLU A 176 44.44 25.70 8.18
N GLN A 177 44.96 25.56 6.95
CA GLN A 177 44.31 26.14 5.76
C GLN A 177 43.00 25.44 5.39
N VAL A 178 42.88 24.12 5.56
CA VAL A 178 41.58 23.43 5.37
C VAL A 178 40.56 23.94 6.40
N GLN A 179 40.97 24.13 7.66
CA GLN A 179 40.11 24.74 8.67
C GLN A 179 39.72 26.18 8.30
N GLU A 180 40.65 26.98 7.76
CA GLU A 180 40.35 28.32 7.27
C GLU A 180 39.27 28.30 6.16
N ALA A 181 39.37 27.36 5.21
CA ALA A 181 38.37 27.20 4.15
C ALA A 181 37.00 26.79 4.71
N VAL A 182 36.98 25.86 5.68
CA VAL A 182 35.75 25.44 6.37
C VAL A 182 35.11 26.61 7.12
N ASP A 183 35.91 27.40 7.83
CA ASP A 183 35.43 28.58 8.56
C ASP A 183 34.86 29.64 7.61
N ALA A 184 35.49 29.84 6.45
CA ALA A 184 35.04 30.77 5.42
C ALA A 184 33.70 30.37 4.76
N CYS A 185 33.27 29.11 4.89
CA CYS A 185 31.93 28.69 4.45
C CYS A 185 30.83 29.32 5.32
N GLY A 186 31.15 29.77 6.54
CA GLY A 186 30.20 30.38 7.46
C GLY A 186 29.04 29.45 7.78
N SER A 187 27.81 29.89 7.48
CA SER A 187 26.59 29.07 7.65
C SER A 187 26.22 28.27 6.40
N PHE A 188 26.92 28.45 5.28
CA PHE A 188 26.61 27.71 4.05
C PHE A 188 27.08 26.26 4.18
N PRO A 189 26.26 25.25 3.80
CA PRO A 189 26.68 23.85 3.92
C PRO A 189 27.93 23.57 3.08
N CYS A 190 28.98 23.10 3.72
CA CYS A 190 30.22 22.69 3.07
C CYS A 190 30.57 21.23 3.37
N GLY A 191 31.37 20.64 2.48
CA GLY A 191 31.93 19.30 2.65
C GLY A 191 33.35 19.25 2.09
N ILE A 192 34.06 18.16 2.36
CA ILE A 192 35.42 17.93 1.84
C ILE A 192 35.33 16.99 0.64
N TYR A 193 35.94 17.38 -0.47
CA TYR A 193 36.32 16.46 -1.53
C TYR A 193 37.81 16.15 -1.47
N THR A 194 38.19 14.87 -1.49
CA THR A 194 39.60 14.47 -1.47
C THR A 194 39.79 12.99 -1.84
N ARG A 195 41.05 12.58 -2.05
CA ARG A 195 41.45 11.17 -2.18
C ARG A 195 42.13 10.69 -0.90
N LYS A 196 41.93 9.41 -0.57
CA LYS A 196 42.51 8.79 0.63
C LYS A 196 44.03 8.94 0.69
N ASP A 197 44.74 8.68 -0.41
CA ASP A 197 46.20 8.75 -0.45
C ASP A 197 46.72 10.18 -0.29
N TRP A 198 46.02 11.16 -0.86
CA TRP A 198 46.30 12.58 -0.63
C TRP A 198 46.12 12.93 0.85
N TRP A 199 44.98 12.57 1.45
CA TRP A 199 44.66 12.87 2.84
C TRP A 199 45.70 12.30 3.82
N LEU A 200 46.02 11.00 3.66
CA LEU A 200 47.03 10.33 4.46
C LEU A 200 48.43 10.94 4.28
N GLY A 201 48.78 11.30 3.04
CA GLY A 201 50.11 11.78 2.68
C GLY A 201 50.39 13.23 3.06
N HIS A 202 49.35 14.08 3.09
CA HIS A 202 49.52 15.52 3.18
C HIS A 202 48.97 16.16 4.45
N VAL A 203 47.89 15.63 5.04
CA VAL A 203 47.33 16.15 6.31
C VAL A 203 47.41 15.13 7.45
N ALA A 204 48.31 14.16 7.31
CA ALA A 204 48.65 13.15 8.33
C ALA A 204 47.42 12.40 8.90
N ASP A 205 46.42 12.13 8.06
CA ASP A 205 45.17 11.47 8.43
C ASP A 205 44.40 12.16 9.56
N THR A 206 44.46 13.49 9.62
CA THR A 206 43.75 14.26 10.64
C THR A 206 42.26 13.92 10.67
N THR A 207 41.69 13.83 11.88
CA THR A 207 40.27 13.58 12.11
C THR A 207 39.47 14.85 12.41
N ALA A 208 40.08 16.03 12.25
CA ALA A 208 39.49 17.32 12.63
C ALA A 208 38.22 17.69 11.84
N PHE A 209 37.97 17.00 10.72
CA PHE A 209 36.91 17.32 9.77
C PHE A 209 35.88 16.20 9.64
N SER A 210 35.93 15.16 10.48
CA SER A 210 35.06 13.98 10.39
C SER A 210 33.57 14.28 10.57
N GLN A 211 33.23 15.43 11.14
CA GLN A 211 31.86 15.95 11.24
C GLN A 211 31.30 16.50 9.92
N LEU A 212 32.15 16.81 8.94
CA LEU A 212 31.73 17.36 7.66
C LEU A 212 31.36 16.23 6.68
N PRO A 213 30.44 16.48 5.73
CA PRO A 213 30.23 15.60 4.59
C PRO A 213 31.53 15.31 3.84
N LEU A 214 31.70 14.05 3.41
CA LEU A 214 32.85 13.60 2.61
C LEU A 214 32.40 13.15 1.22
N TRP A 215 32.98 13.73 0.17
CA TRP A 215 32.93 13.22 -1.20
C TRP A 215 34.31 12.69 -1.57
N TYR A 216 34.50 11.37 -1.60
CA TYR A 216 35.83 10.81 -1.86
C TYR A 216 35.97 10.30 -3.29
N ALA A 217 37.18 10.36 -3.84
CA ALA A 217 37.46 9.77 -5.14
C ALA A 217 38.13 8.38 -5.02
N TYR A 218 37.52 7.38 -5.66
CA TYR A 218 38.10 6.05 -5.86
C TYR A 218 37.58 5.40 -7.15
N TYR A 219 38.44 5.38 -8.18
CA TYR A 219 38.08 4.99 -9.55
C TYR A 219 38.06 3.48 -9.76
N ASN A 220 37.04 2.83 -9.20
CA ASN A 220 36.84 1.38 -9.34
C ASN A 220 35.66 1.01 -10.26
N HIS A 221 35.05 1.99 -10.93
CA HIS A 221 33.87 1.84 -11.79
C HIS A 221 32.63 1.26 -11.06
N GLN A 222 32.59 1.35 -9.72
CA GLN A 222 31.47 0.86 -8.92
C GLN A 222 30.76 2.03 -8.24
N SER A 223 29.48 2.23 -8.57
CA SER A 223 28.62 3.30 -8.07
C SER A 223 28.10 3.08 -6.64
N ASN A 224 28.74 2.23 -5.85
CA ASN A 224 28.37 1.92 -4.46
C ASN A 224 29.53 2.22 -3.51
N PHE A 225 29.24 2.21 -2.21
CA PHE A 225 30.18 2.51 -1.13
C PHE A 225 30.80 1.26 -0.49
N ASN A 226 30.69 0.06 -1.10
CA ASN A 226 31.17 -1.17 -0.47
C ASN A 226 32.69 -1.12 -0.18
N ASP A 227 33.44 -0.42 -1.03
CA ASP A 227 34.88 -0.21 -0.83
C ASP A 227 35.17 0.66 0.41
N TRP A 228 34.25 1.54 0.81
CA TRP A 228 34.40 2.35 2.03
C TRP A 228 34.47 1.49 3.29
N TYR A 229 33.72 0.40 3.35
CA TYR A 229 33.65 -0.46 4.55
C TYR A 229 34.70 -1.57 4.57
N ASN A 230 35.74 -1.47 3.71
CA ASN A 230 36.87 -2.40 3.68
C ASN A 230 38.12 -1.81 4.37
N PRO A 231 38.35 -2.06 5.66
CA PRO A 231 39.40 -1.38 6.44
C PRO A 231 40.84 -1.79 6.05
N GLN A 232 41.02 -2.81 5.20
CA GLN A 232 42.32 -3.44 4.94
C GLN A 232 42.96 -3.01 3.61
N ALA A 233 42.27 -2.23 2.79
CA ALA A 233 42.77 -1.85 1.48
C ALA A 233 43.57 -0.53 1.52
N ARG A 234 44.61 -0.44 0.70
CA ARG A 234 45.48 0.74 0.61
C ARG A 234 44.79 1.96 -0.04
N TYR A 235 43.81 1.70 -0.92
CA TYR A 235 43.05 2.72 -1.67
C TYR A 235 41.54 2.67 -1.36
N GLU A 236 41.12 1.76 -0.48
CA GLU A 236 39.73 1.60 -0.03
C GLU A 236 39.70 1.73 1.49
N GLY A 237 38.51 1.75 2.09
CA GLY A 237 38.34 1.80 3.53
C GLY A 237 38.31 3.22 4.10
N PRO A 238 37.84 3.38 5.35
CA PRO A 238 37.70 4.69 5.97
C PRO A 238 39.05 5.38 6.19
N PHE A 239 39.03 6.70 6.24
CA PHE A 239 40.17 7.58 6.56
C PHE A 239 39.66 8.86 7.22
N GLY A 240 40.53 9.68 7.79
CA GLY A 240 40.20 11.00 8.35
C GLY A 240 39.14 10.99 9.45
N GLY A 241 38.90 9.85 10.09
CA GLY A 241 37.90 9.69 11.14
C GLY A 241 36.44 9.72 10.68
N TRP A 242 36.16 9.82 9.38
CA TRP A 242 34.80 9.72 8.85
C TRP A 242 34.24 8.30 9.04
N THR A 243 32.99 8.22 9.49
CA THR A 243 32.28 6.93 9.62
C THR A 243 31.64 6.54 8.29
N ASP A 244 31.02 7.50 7.61
CA ASP A 244 30.28 7.29 6.37
C ASP A 244 30.56 8.43 5.36
N PRO A 245 30.74 8.10 4.07
CA PRO A 245 30.88 9.09 3.03
C PRO A 245 29.50 9.61 2.60
N THR A 246 29.46 10.87 2.18
CA THR A 246 28.28 11.48 1.56
C THR A 246 28.27 11.30 0.04
N GLY A 247 29.44 11.20 -0.58
CA GLY A 247 29.56 10.99 -2.02
C GLY A 247 30.81 10.21 -2.40
N LYS A 248 30.78 9.63 -3.60
CA LYS A 248 31.92 8.95 -4.21
C LYS A 248 32.02 9.29 -5.69
N GLN A 249 33.18 9.78 -6.12
CA GLN A 249 33.59 9.81 -7.53
C GLN A 249 34.20 8.46 -7.89
N TYR A 250 33.53 7.69 -8.75
CA TYR A 250 33.90 6.30 -9.05
C TYR A 250 34.46 6.07 -10.45
N ASP A 251 34.43 7.10 -11.30
CA ASP A 251 35.02 7.12 -12.64
C ASP A 251 35.35 8.58 -13.02
N SER A 252 36.50 8.84 -13.63
CA SER A 252 36.89 10.18 -14.07
C SER A 252 36.71 10.34 -15.58
N ASN A 253 36.68 11.56 -16.11
CA ASN A 253 36.60 11.85 -17.54
C ASN A 253 37.75 11.28 -18.39
N GLU A 254 38.83 10.78 -17.76
CA GLU A 254 39.90 10.07 -18.44
C GLU A 254 39.53 8.61 -18.79
N THR A 255 38.58 8.02 -18.05
CA THR A 255 38.21 6.60 -18.15
C THR A 255 36.70 6.36 -18.35
N ALA A 256 35.86 7.32 -17.95
CA ALA A 256 34.43 7.30 -18.15
C ALA A 256 34.10 7.51 -19.63
N PRO A 257 33.13 6.77 -20.19
CA PRO A 257 32.65 7.06 -21.53
C PRO A 257 31.96 8.44 -21.54
N ASP A 258 32.17 9.23 -22.60
CA ASP A 258 31.47 10.50 -22.80
C ASP A 258 29.95 10.32 -22.60
N LEU A 259 29.38 11.08 -21.67
CA LEU A 259 27.94 11.07 -21.44
C LEU A 259 27.31 12.11 -22.35
N CYS A 260 26.58 11.64 -23.35
CA CYS A 260 25.89 12.50 -24.33
C CYS A 260 26.84 13.45 -25.08
N GLY A 261 28.07 12.99 -25.34
CA GLY A 261 29.09 13.76 -26.08
C GLY A 261 29.89 14.76 -25.23
N VAL A 262 29.78 14.66 -23.90
CA VAL A 262 30.55 15.47 -22.94
C VAL A 262 31.33 14.52 -22.03
N GLY A 263 32.63 14.74 -21.89
CA GLY A 263 33.46 14.00 -20.94
C GLY A 263 33.19 14.50 -19.53
N VAL A 264 32.52 13.69 -18.71
CA VAL A 264 32.11 14.03 -17.33
C VAL A 264 32.63 12.97 -16.36
N ASP A 265 32.75 13.35 -15.09
CA ASP A 265 33.14 12.45 -14.01
C ASP A 265 31.88 11.84 -13.38
N TYR A 266 31.90 10.54 -13.08
CA TYR A 266 30.72 9.81 -12.61
C TYR A 266 30.73 9.66 -11.09
N ASN A 267 29.59 10.00 -10.49
CA ASN A 267 29.44 10.09 -9.05
C ASN A 267 28.20 9.37 -8.54
N THR A 268 28.29 8.85 -7.32
CA THR A 268 27.13 8.56 -6.48
C THR A 268 27.16 9.52 -5.30
N ILE A 269 26.06 10.23 -5.03
CA ILE A 269 26.03 11.24 -3.96
C ILE A 269 24.70 11.20 -3.23
N PHE A 270 24.73 11.34 -1.91
CA PHE A 270 23.56 11.70 -1.13
C PHE A 270 23.35 13.21 -1.26
N ALA A 271 22.62 13.59 -2.32
CA ALA A 271 22.18 14.96 -2.50
C ALA A 271 21.25 15.33 -1.34
N LEU A 272 21.40 16.55 -0.80
CA LEU A 272 20.37 17.08 0.07
C LEU A 272 19.10 17.15 -0.79
N GLY A 273 17.92 16.97 -0.23
CA GLY A 273 16.73 17.40 -0.97
C GLY A 273 16.87 18.88 -1.33
N PRO A 274 16.07 19.44 -2.27
CA PRO A 274 15.79 20.87 -2.17
C PRO A 274 15.47 21.22 -0.70
N PRO A 275 15.85 22.42 -0.19
CA PRO A 275 15.51 22.82 1.18
C PRO A 275 14.03 22.52 1.39
N ALA A 276 13.68 21.83 2.48
CA ALA A 276 12.37 21.22 2.69
C ALA A 276 11.21 22.22 2.54
N ALA A 277 10.85 22.48 1.29
CA ALA A 277 9.52 22.78 0.86
C ALA A 277 8.79 21.46 1.02
N SER A 278 7.91 21.43 2.00
CA SER A 278 6.74 20.56 2.10
C SER A 278 6.53 19.75 0.80
N GLU A 279 6.67 18.42 0.89
CA GLU A 279 6.70 17.48 -0.27
C GLU A 279 5.45 17.57 -1.15
N LEU A 280 4.42 18.26 -0.67
CA LEU A 280 3.18 18.57 -1.33
C LEU A 280 2.54 19.83 -0.75
N GLU A 281 1.78 20.55 -1.56
CA GLU A 281 0.94 21.65 -1.08
C GLU A 281 -0.53 21.33 -1.34
N VAL A 282 -1.38 21.61 -0.35
CA VAL A 282 -2.82 21.42 -0.47
C VAL A 282 -3.56 22.71 -0.17
N GLY A 283 -4.76 22.82 -0.71
CA GLY A 283 -5.67 23.88 -0.34
C GLY A 283 -7.06 23.68 -0.92
N ARG A 284 -7.92 24.65 -0.65
CA ARG A 284 -9.27 24.73 -1.20
C ARG A 284 -9.52 26.14 -1.67
N VAL A 285 -10.13 26.27 -2.83
CA VAL A 285 -10.62 27.53 -3.36
C VAL A 285 -12.13 27.48 -3.50
N THR A 286 -12.80 28.61 -3.33
CA THR A 286 -14.22 28.77 -3.64
C THR A 286 -14.36 29.93 -4.61
N VAL A 287 -14.70 29.64 -5.86
CA VAL A 287 -14.78 30.64 -6.94
C VAL A 287 -16.01 30.40 -7.80
N GLY A 288 -16.64 31.49 -8.24
CA GLY A 288 -17.63 31.48 -9.32
C GLY A 288 -17.03 32.07 -10.59
N GLN A 289 -17.70 31.83 -11.70
CA GLN A 289 -17.20 32.17 -13.03
C GLN A 289 -18.24 33.02 -13.79
N ALA A 290 -17.80 34.09 -14.45
CA ALA A 290 -18.72 34.94 -15.20
C ALA A 290 -18.97 34.44 -16.63
N ASP A 291 -17.95 33.80 -17.21
CA ASP A 291 -17.96 33.21 -18.55
C ASP A 291 -16.74 32.28 -18.74
N LYS A 292 -16.72 31.52 -19.84
CA LYS A 292 -15.65 30.56 -20.19
C LYS A 292 -14.22 31.11 -20.32
N SER A 293 -14.04 32.44 -20.32
CA SER A 293 -12.73 33.10 -20.40
C SER A 293 -12.13 33.46 -19.04
N SER A 294 -12.88 33.22 -17.96
CA SER A 294 -12.52 33.60 -16.59
C SER A 294 -11.53 32.60 -15.96
N TRP A 295 -10.23 32.82 -16.20
CA TRP A 295 -9.17 32.07 -15.52
C TRP A 295 -8.87 32.61 -14.12
N HIS A 296 -8.77 31.72 -13.15
CA HIS A 296 -8.35 31.98 -11.78
C HIS A 296 -6.90 31.53 -11.58
N SER A 297 -6.18 32.12 -10.63
CA SER A 297 -4.78 31.77 -10.33
C SER A 297 -4.65 31.30 -8.89
N VAL A 298 -3.85 30.25 -8.67
CA VAL A 298 -3.40 29.80 -7.36
C VAL A 298 -1.90 30.03 -7.29
N SER A 299 -1.48 30.82 -6.29
CA SER A 299 -0.06 30.97 -5.95
C SER A 299 0.32 29.94 -4.91
N LEU A 300 1.42 29.24 -5.13
CA LEU A 300 1.94 28.24 -4.22
C LEU A 300 2.80 28.90 -3.14
N ARG A 301 2.76 28.33 -1.94
CA ARG A 301 3.63 28.68 -0.82
C ARG A 301 5.06 28.18 -1.06
N ASN A 302 5.17 27.05 -1.73
CA ASN A 302 6.42 26.40 -2.09
C ASN A 302 6.78 26.65 -3.57
N SER A 303 8.04 26.35 -3.91
CA SER A 303 8.50 26.29 -5.29
C SER A 303 8.81 24.85 -5.66
N TYR A 304 8.32 24.41 -6.82
CA TYR A 304 8.42 23.06 -7.36
C TYR A 304 9.26 23.07 -8.64
N VAL A 305 9.93 21.96 -8.95
CA VAL A 305 10.70 21.79 -10.18
C VAL A 305 9.78 21.27 -11.29
N SER A 306 9.08 20.18 -11.02
CA SER A 306 8.13 19.52 -11.92
C SER A 306 6.81 19.25 -11.18
N PRO A 307 6.03 20.30 -10.87
CA PRO A 307 4.78 20.14 -10.14
C PRO A 307 3.76 19.29 -10.91
N VAL A 308 3.10 18.42 -10.16
CA VAL A 308 1.92 17.64 -10.54
C VAL A 308 0.74 18.16 -9.73
N VAL A 309 -0.24 18.75 -10.39
CA VAL A 309 -1.42 19.37 -9.80
C VAL A 309 -2.65 18.49 -10.06
N ILE A 310 -3.37 18.15 -9.00
CA ILE A 310 -4.69 17.51 -9.04
C ILE A 310 -5.70 18.49 -8.43
N MET A 311 -6.81 18.77 -9.12
CA MET A 311 -7.83 19.70 -8.64
C MET A 311 -9.23 19.26 -9.08
N GLN A 312 -9.82 18.33 -8.34
CA GLN A 312 -11.12 17.73 -8.64
C GLN A 312 -11.60 16.88 -7.45
N PRO A 313 -12.91 16.64 -7.30
CA PRO A 313 -14.02 17.22 -8.06
C PRO A 313 -14.46 18.60 -7.50
N PRO A 314 -15.16 19.43 -8.29
CA PRO A 314 -15.87 20.59 -7.77
C PRO A 314 -17.13 20.21 -6.97
N SER A 315 -17.55 21.08 -6.05
CA SER A 315 -18.82 20.91 -5.33
C SER A 315 -20.03 21.03 -6.28
N TYR A 316 -21.24 20.79 -5.79
CA TYR A 316 -22.49 20.93 -6.55
C TYR A 316 -23.36 22.03 -5.93
N ASN A 317 -23.02 23.28 -6.21
CA ASN A 317 -23.79 24.48 -5.87
C ASN A 317 -24.51 25.07 -7.09
N ASP A 318 -23.99 24.84 -8.30
CA ASP A 318 -24.66 25.04 -9.57
C ASP A 318 -25.12 23.69 -10.16
N GLY A 319 -26.18 23.70 -10.98
CA GLY A 319 -26.75 22.51 -11.60
C GLY A 319 -26.29 22.26 -13.04
N ASP A 320 -25.52 23.19 -13.60
CA ASP A 320 -24.93 23.04 -14.93
C ASP A 320 -23.69 22.12 -14.85
N PRO A 321 -23.54 21.13 -15.75
CA PRO A 321 -22.44 20.18 -15.65
C PRO A 321 -21.10 20.80 -16.00
N ALA A 322 -20.08 20.51 -15.18
CA ALA A 322 -18.75 21.07 -15.39
C ALA A 322 -17.60 20.20 -14.85
N THR A 323 -16.43 20.40 -15.44
CA THR A 323 -15.14 19.85 -15.01
C THR A 323 -14.22 20.96 -14.50
N ILE A 324 -12.96 20.63 -14.17
CA ILE A 324 -11.92 21.61 -13.87
C ILE A 324 -10.81 21.52 -14.90
N ARG A 325 -10.51 22.66 -15.52
CA ARG A 325 -9.40 22.79 -16.46
C ARG A 325 -8.24 23.52 -15.80
N ILE A 326 -7.04 22.96 -15.88
CA ILE A 326 -5.80 23.59 -15.41
C ILE A 326 -4.94 24.01 -16.61
N GLY A 327 -4.31 25.17 -16.49
CA GLY A 327 -3.34 25.69 -17.43
C GLY A 327 -2.24 26.47 -16.72
N ASN A 328 -1.20 26.85 -17.47
CA ASN A 328 -0.11 27.69 -16.95
C ASN A 328 0.51 27.18 -15.64
N VAL A 329 0.71 25.86 -15.52
CA VAL A 329 1.43 25.25 -14.40
C VAL A 329 2.90 25.67 -14.43
N SER A 330 3.38 26.22 -13.33
CA SER A 330 4.73 26.74 -13.13
C SER A 330 5.28 26.31 -11.77
N ALA A 331 6.56 26.58 -11.51
CA ALA A 331 7.21 26.27 -10.25
C ALA A 331 6.48 26.81 -9.01
N SER A 332 5.80 27.97 -9.11
CA SER A 332 5.23 28.67 -7.96
C SER A 332 3.72 28.91 -8.07
N GLY A 333 3.03 28.24 -9.00
CA GLY A 333 1.62 28.54 -9.25
C GLY A 333 1.03 27.85 -10.47
N PHE A 334 -0.29 27.86 -10.55
CA PHE A 334 -1.04 27.39 -11.70
C PHE A 334 -2.30 28.24 -11.90
N GLN A 335 -2.91 28.12 -13.08
CA GLN A 335 -4.22 28.69 -13.36
C GLN A 335 -5.26 27.59 -13.54
N PHE A 336 -6.49 27.89 -13.17
CA PHE A 336 -7.62 26.99 -13.36
C PHE A 336 -8.88 27.75 -13.77
N ARG A 337 -9.84 27.03 -14.34
CA ARG A 337 -11.20 27.53 -14.58
C ARG A 337 -12.22 26.41 -14.33
N ILE A 338 -13.46 26.79 -14.05
CA ILE A 338 -14.58 25.84 -14.09
C ILE A 338 -14.92 25.67 -15.57
N ASP A 339 -14.75 24.46 -16.07
CA ASP A 339 -14.89 24.17 -17.49
C ASP A 339 -16.24 23.48 -17.71
N GLU A 340 -17.27 24.31 -17.87
CA GLU A 340 -18.56 23.87 -18.38
C GLU A 340 -18.42 23.30 -19.78
N TRP A 341 -19.26 22.31 -20.09
CA TRP A 341 -19.33 21.72 -21.43
C TRP A 341 -19.71 22.77 -22.48
N ASP A 342 -19.26 22.59 -23.73
CA ASP A 342 -19.21 23.64 -24.75
C ASP A 342 -20.60 24.14 -25.20
N TYR A 343 -21.66 23.36 -24.94
CA TYR A 343 -23.05 23.74 -25.19
C TYR A 343 -23.62 24.74 -24.15
N LEU A 344 -22.91 25.02 -23.06
CA LEU A 344 -23.28 25.97 -22.01
C LEU A 344 -22.64 27.36 -22.25
N ASP A 345 -22.94 28.33 -21.38
CA ASP A 345 -22.50 29.72 -21.54
C ASP A 345 -21.19 30.04 -20.79
N GLY A 346 -20.74 29.15 -19.92
CA GLY A 346 -19.52 29.27 -19.11
C GLY A 346 -19.70 30.09 -17.83
N ALA A 347 -20.91 30.59 -17.55
CA ALA A 347 -21.24 31.33 -16.34
C ALA A 347 -21.66 30.36 -15.23
N HIS A 348 -20.90 30.32 -14.14
CA HIS A 348 -21.09 29.30 -13.10
C HIS A 348 -21.13 29.92 -11.71
N ALA A 349 -22.06 29.47 -10.86
CA ALA A 349 -22.09 29.87 -9.46
C ALA A 349 -20.82 29.42 -8.72
N PRO A 350 -20.51 30.01 -7.54
CA PRO A 350 -19.32 29.63 -6.79
C PRO A 350 -19.27 28.16 -6.38
N GLU A 351 -18.22 27.47 -6.80
CA GLU A 351 -17.92 26.09 -6.41
C GLU A 351 -16.65 26.02 -5.55
N SER A 352 -16.65 25.11 -4.59
CA SER A 352 -15.48 24.77 -3.80
C SER A 352 -14.75 23.59 -4.43
N VAL A 353 -13.43 23.70 -4.55
CA VAL A 353 -12.58 22.65 -5.15
C VAL A 353 -11.28 22.57 -4.34
N ALA A 354 -10.93 21.35 -3.91
CA ALA A 354 -9.63 21.10 -3.30
C ALA A 354 -8.55 20.91 -4.38
N TYR A 355 -7.31 21.28 -4.06
CA TYR A 355 -6.15 20.98 -4.89
C TYR A 355 -5.05 20.31 -4.08
N LEU A 356 -4.26 19.49 -4.77
CA LEU A 356 -3.01 18.89 -4.32
C LEU A 356 -1.95 19.18 -5.37
N VAL A 357 -0.83 19.74 -4.93
CA VAL A 357 0.39 19.86 -5.73
C VAL A 357 1.44 18.96 -5.10
N VAL A 358 2.01 18.05 -5.88
CA VAL A 358 3.14 17.21 -5.45
C VAL A 358 4.27 17.42 -6.44
N GLU A 359 5.51 17.45 -5.95
CA GLU A 359 6.67 17.35 -6.84
C GLU A 359 6.63 16.00 -7.59
N ALA A 360 7.08 15.96 -8.84
CA ALA A 360 7.11 14.70 -9.57
C ALA A 360 8.14 13.75 -8.92
N GLY A 361 7.71 12.55 -8.56
CA GLY A 361 8.56 11.62 -7.83
C GLY A 361 7.81 10.41 -7.28
N VAL A 362 8.58 9.60 -6.56
CA VAL A 362 8.07 8.44 -5.81
C VAL A 362 8.38 8.70 -4.35
N TYR A 363 7.34 8.60 -3.53
CA TYR A 363 7.33 8.90 -2.11
C TYR A 363 6.91 7.66 -1.35
N ARG A 364 7.48 7.49 -0.16
CA ARG A 364 7.03 6.48 0.79
C ARG A 364 6.43 7.20 1.99
N LEU A 365 5.13 7.01 2.19
CA LEU A 365 4.39 7.57 3.32
C LEU A 365 4.94 7.00 4.63
N ARG A 366 4.67 7.68 5.77
CA ARG A 366 5.07 7.18 7.09
C ARG A 366 4.50 5.78 7.41
N SER A 367 3.34 5.44 6.84
CA SER A 367 2.72 4.11 6.94
C SER A 367 3.44 3.03 6.13
N GLY A 368 4.46 3.38 5.35
CA GLY A 368 5.15 2.50 4.41
C GLY A 368 4.50 2.42 3.03
N ALA A 369 3.28 2.97 2.86
CA ALA A 369 2.57 3.01 1.59
C ALA A 369 3.30 3.87 0.54
N LEU A 370 3.15 3.51 -0.74
CA LEU A 370 3.76 4.24 -1.85
C LEU A 370 2.82 5.27 -2.45
N LEU A 371 3.40 6.40 -2.85
CA LEU A 371 2.78 7.44 -3.68
C LEU A 371 3.70 7.72 -4.87
N GLU A 372 3.16 7.78 -6.08
CA GLU A 372 3.85 8.26 -7.26
C GLU A 372 3.11 9.45 -7.85
N ALA A 373 3.83 10.54 -8.10
CA ALA A 373 3.35 11.71 -8.83
C ALA A 373 4.17 11.87 -10.11
N ALA A 374 3.52 11.91 -11.27
CA ALA A 374 4.20 12.17 -12.53
C ALA A 374 3.27 12.82 -13.56
N SER A 375 3.77 13.04 -14.79
CA SER A 375 2.96 13.57 -15.89
C SER A 375 3.24 12.85 -17.20
N THR A 376 2.28 12.89 -18.12
CA THR A 376 2.34 12.17 -19.39
C THR A 376 1.43 12.83 -20.46
N SER A 377 1.64 12.54 -21.76
CA SER A 377 0.91 13.20 -22.89
C SER A 377 -0.31 12.44 -23.43
N ALA A 378 -1.56 12.74 -23.06
CA ALA A 378 -2.75 11.98 -23.46
C ALA A 378 -3.69 12.74 -24.41
N GLY A 379 -4.21 12.07 -25.44
CA GLY A 379 -5.30 12.56 -26.29
C GLY A 379 -6.56 11.70 -26.18
N HIS A 380 -7.37 11.66 -27.24
CA HIS A 380 -8.68 10.97 -27.28
C HIS A 380 -8.65 9.43 -27.29
N THR A 381 -7.47 8.82 -27.41
CA THR A 381 -7.32 7.35 -27.43
C THR A 381 -6.72 6.82 -26.14
N PHE A 382 -7.29 5.75 -25.58
CA PHE A 382 -6.71 5.06 -24.43
C PHE A 382 -5.29 4.57 -24.74
N ARG A 383 -4.36 4.92 -23.87
CA ARG A 383 -2.97 4.46 -23.92
C ARG A 383 -2.50 3.98 -22.55
N TRP A 384 -1.55 3.06 -22.56
CA TRP A 384 -0.93 2.55 -21.33
C TRP A 384 0.04 3.57 -20.74
N VAL A 385 -0.08 3.80 -19.45
CA VAL A 385 0.82 4.63 -18.63
C VAL A 385 1.47 3.71 -17.59
N PRO A 386 2.76 3.39 -17.74
CA PRO A 386 3.48 2.58 -16.75
C PRO A 386 3.84 3.42 -15.52
N PHE A 387 3.82 2.79 -14.34
CA PHE A 387 4.44 3.37 -13.15
C PHE A 387 5.96 3.19 -13.18
N SER A 388 6.68 4.07 -12.48
CA SER A 388 8.14 4.02 -12.38
C SER A 388 8.63 2.83 -11.53
N GLN A 389 7.79 2.38 -10.60
CA GLN A 389 7.95 1.14 -9.86
C GLN A 389 6.58 0.47 -9.64
N ALA A 390 6.58 -0.84 -9.42
CA ALA A 390 5.35 -1.55 -9.12
C ALA A 390 4.87 -1.25 -7.69
N PHE A 391 3.57 -1.00 -7.55
CA PHE A 391 2.87 -0.98 -6.28
C PHE A 391 2.64 -2.40 -5.74
N ARG A 392 2.22 -2.53 -4.48
CA ARG A 392 1.78 -3.82 -3.91
C ARG A 392 0.44 -4.26 -4.49
N ASP A 393 -0.50 -3.32 -4.53
CA ASP A 393 -1.87 -3.49 -5.00
C ASP A 393 -2.17 -2.44 -6.09
N ALA A 394 -3.31 -2.56 -6.80
CA ALA A 394 -3.72 -1.50 -7.72
C ALA A 394 -3.95 -0.19 -6.92
N PRO A 395 -3.28 0.92 -7.28
CA PRO A 395 -3.38 2.16 -6.52
C PRO A 395 -4.69 2.91 -6.81
N VAL A 396 -5.04 3.85 -5.93
CA VAL A 396 -5.97 4.96 -6.24
C VAL A 396 -5.25 5.92 -7.18
N ILE A 397 -5.84 6.21 -8.33
CA ILE A 397 -5.21 7.05 -9.37
C ILE A 397 -6.06 8.28 -9.59
N LEU A 398 -5.50 9.47 -9.40
CA LEU A 398 -6.16 10.74 -9.77
C LEU A 398 -5.41 11.36 -10.95
N THR A 399 -6.13 11.76 -12.00
CA THR A 399 -5.56 12.30 -13.25
C THR A 399 -6.13 13.66 -13.59
N GLN A 400 -5.31 14.60 -14.07
CA GLN A 400 -5.74 15.98 -14.29
C GLN A 400 -5.08 16.54 -15.55
N VAL A 401 -5.85 17.10 -16.47
CA VAL A 401 -5.31 17.87 -17.59
C VAL A 401 -4.65 19.14 -17.05
N GLN A 402 -3.38 19.37 -17.41
CA GLN A 402 -2.53 20.47 -16.92
C GLN A 402 -2.00 21.39 -18.04
N SER A 403 -2.43 21.16 -19.29
CA SER A 403 -2.18 22.08 -20.41
C SER A 403 -3.47 22.44 -21.12
N TYR A 404 -3.40 23.52 -21.89
CA TYR A 404 -4.51 24.06 -22.66
C TYR A 404 -4.11 24.24 -24.13
N ARG A 405 -4.02 23.13 -24.85
CA ARG A 405 -3.69 23.10 -26.29
C ARG A 405 -4.93 23.16 -27.17
N GLU A 406 -6.07 22.73 -26.66
CA GLU A 406 -7.37 22.84 -27.31
C GLU A 406 -8.43 23.36 -26.35
N ALA A 407 -9.40 24.11 -26.90
CA ALA A 407 -10.28 24.97 -26.12
C ALA A 407 -11.50 24.25 -25.54
N THR A 408 -11.89 23.13 -26.13
CA THR A 408 -13.05 22.33 -25.77
C THR A 408 -12.90 21.76 -24.36
N ALA A 409 -14.00 21.77 -23.61
CA ALA A 409 -14.05 21.17 -22.28
C ALA A 409 -13.81 19.66 -22.34
N VAL A 410 -13.05 19.14 -21.36
CA VAL A 410 -12.72 17.72 -21.32
C VAL A 410 -12.64 17.16 -19.92
N VAL A 411 -12.83 15.84 -19.84
CA VAL A 411 -12.55 15.02 -18.67
C VAL A 411 -11.45 14.00 -18.98
N THR A 412 -10.66 13.62 -17.99
CA THR A 412 -9.79 12.44 -18.08
C THR A 412 -10.60 11.17 -17.83
N ARG A 413 -10.40 10.15 -18.67
CA ARG A 413 -10.97 8.80 -18.43
C ARG A 413 -9.84 7.80 -18.27
N GLN A 414 -10.01 6.88 -17.33
CA GLN A 414 -9.00 5.90 -17.00
C GLN A 414 -9.61 4.54 -16.70
N ARG A 415 -8.85 3.47 -16.94
CA ARG A 415 -9.29 2.09 -16.72
C ARG A 415 -8.12 1.12 -16.59
N ALA A 416 -8.45 -0.12 -16.25
CA ALA A 416 -7.50 -1.25 -16.22
C ALA A 416 -6.25 -0.96 -15.36
N ALA A 417 -6.46 -0.38 -14.17
CA ALA A 417 -5.40 -0.16 -13.20
C ALA A 417 -4.84 -1.51 -12.70
N THR A 418 -3.52 -1.60 -12.67
CA THR A 418 -2.74 -2.72 -12.15
C THR A 418 -1.65 -2.16 -11.25
N PRO A 419 -0.92 -3.00 -10.48
CA PRO A 419 0.23 -2.49 -9.73
C PRO A 419 1.35 -1.90 -10.59
N GLY A 420 1.38 -2.15 -11.91
CA GLY A 420 2.43 -1.67 -12.81
C GLY A 420 2.01 -0.53 -13.77
N GLY A 421 0.74 -0.11 -13.76
CA GLY A 421 0.25 0.96 -14.61
C GLY A 421 -1.25 0.92 -14.86
N PHE A 422 -1.73 1.84 -15.70
CA PHE A 422 -3.14 2.02 -16.03
C PHE A 422 -3.33 2.54 -17.46
N GLN A 423 -4.57 2.56 -17.97
CA GLN A 423 -4.91 3.21 -19.24
C GLN A 423 -5.54 4.59 -19.02
N LEU A 424 -5.20 5.55 -19.88
CA LEU A 424 -5.67 6.94 -19.80
C LEU A 424 -6.05 7.48 -21.19
N LYS A 425 -7.14 8.25 -21.27
CA LYS A 425 -7.50 9.15 -22.39
C LYS A 425 -8.05 10.48 -21.85
N VAL A 426 -8.19 11.46 -22.74
CA VAL A 426 -8.95 12.70 -22.54
C VAL A 426 -10.22 12.60 -23.40
N GLN A 427 -11.35 13.09 -22.92
CA GLN A 427 -12.63 12.97 -23.61
C GLN A 427 -13.41 14.28 -23.56
N GLU A 428 -13.93 14.69 -24.72
CA GLU A 428 -14.82 15.84 -24.93
C GLU A 428 -16.28 15.44 -24.69
N GLU A 429 -17.19 16.40 -24.78
CA GLU A 429 -18.64 16.17 -24.81
C GLU A 429 -19.07 15.25 -25.97
N GLU A 430 -20.17 14.53 -25.79
CA GLU A 430 -20.67 13.45 -26.63
C GLU A 430 -21.02 13.93 -28.05
N ALA A 431 -21.60 15.13 -28.18
CA ALA A 431 -21.97 15.68 -29.49
C ALA A 431 -20.79 16.21 -30.31
N ASN A 432 -19.57 16.27 -29.74
CA ASN A 432 -18.39 16.72 -30.45
C ASN A 432 -17.81 15.61 -31.35
N ASP A 433 -16.72 15.89 -32.07
CA ASP A 433 -16.16 14.97 -33.07
C ASP A 433 -15.35 13.80 -32.48
N GLY A 434 -15.16 13.80 -31.16
CA GLY A 434 -14.44 12.79 -30.39
C GLY A 434 -12.93 12.84 -30.57
N ARG A 435 -12.37 13.98 -31.02
CA ARG A 435 -10.94 14.15 -31.30
C ARG A 435 -10.38 15.38 -30.60
N HIS A 436 -9.64 15.11 -29.54
CA HIS A 436 -8.89 16.15 -28.84
C HIS A 436 -7.38 16.05 -29.10
N ALA A 437 -6.71 17.21 -29.14
CA ALA A 437 -5.25 17.36 -29.14
C ALA A 437 -4.59 16.70 -27.91
N GLU A 438 -3.30 16.37 -28.00
CA GLU A 438 -2.60 15.76 -26.87
C GLU A 438 -2.36 16.75 -25.70
N GLU A 439 -3.07 16.47 -24.61
CA GLU A 439 -2.93 16.85 -23.21
C GLU A 439 -1.63 16.56 -22.45
N ARG A 440 -0.93 17.52 -21.84
CA ARG A 440 -0.13 17.16 -20.64
C ARG A 440 -1.10 16.84 -19.51
N VAL A 441 -1.10 15.59 -19.05
CA VAL A 441 -1.92 15.10 -17.93
C VAL A 441 -1.02 14.74 -16.77
N GLY A 442 -1.25 15.34 -15.61
CA GLY A 442 -0.65 14.93 -14.34
C GLY A 442 -1.40 13.74 -13.74
N TYR A 443 -0.70 12.85 -13.05
CA TYR A 443 -1.33 11.82 -12.24
C TYR A 443 -0.65 11.67 -10.88
N VAL A 444 -1.47 11.38 -9.86
CA VAL A 444 -1.04 10.93 -8.54
C VAL A 444 -1.63 9.54 -8.30
N ALA A 445 -0.77 8.56 -8.04
CA ALA A 445 -1.13 7.19 -7.73
C ALA A 445 -0.72 6.84 -6.29
N VAL A 446 -1.65 6.39 -5.46
CA VAL A 446 -1.41 6.12 -4.03
C VAL A 446 -1.92 4.73 -3.67
N GLU A 447 -1.14 3.95 -2.92
CA GLU A 447 -1.64 2.68 -2.38
C GLU A 447 -2.84 2.91 -1.46
N PRO A 448 -3.91 2.09 -1.55
CA PRO A 448 -5.05 2.21 -0.68
C PRO A 448 -4.65 2.02 0.79
N GLY A 449 -5.10 2.93 1.66
CA GLY A 449 -4.76 2.90 3.08
C GLY A 449 -4.92 4.25 3.75
N VAL A 450 -4.53 4.29 5.03
CA VAL A 450 -4.38 5.51 5.82
C VAL A 450 -2.89 5.75 6.08
N GLY A 451 -2.52 7.01 6.27
CA GLY A 451 -1.16 7.37 6.58
C GLY A 451 -1.03 8.86 6.83
N PHE A 452 0.21 9.33 6.77
CA PHE A 452 0.53 10.73 6.90
C PHE A 452 1.56 11.11 5.85
N ILE A 453 1.43 12.34 5.35
CA ILE A 453 2.37 12.96 4.44
C ILE A 453 2.54 14.42 4.84
N ASP A 454 3.79 14.84 5.04
CA ASP A 454 4.12 16.20 5.48
C ASP A 454 3.30 16.70 6.70
N GLY A 455 3.12 15.82 7.69
CA GLY A 455 2.34 16.11 8.91
C GLY A 455 0.82 16.10 8.73
N MET A 456 0.28 15.95 7.52
CA MET A 456 -1.16 15.84 7.29
C MET A 456 -1.63 14.40 7.25
N ALA A 457 -2.79 14.13 7.85
CA ALA A 457 -3.45 12.85 7.73
C ALA A 457 -3.94 12.65 6.30
N LEU A 458 -3.69 11.46 5.75
CA LEU A 458 -4.07 11.07 4.40
C LEU A 458 -4.83 9.75 4.45
N GLU A 459 -5.89 9.65 3.66
CA GLU A 459 -6.55 8.38 3.32
C GLU A 459 -6.77 8.27 1.83
N ALA A 460 -6.38 7.13 1.26
CA ALA A 460 -6.65 6.77 -0.12
C ALA A 460 -7.55 5.52 -0.15
N ARG A 461 -8.70 5.59 -0.83
CA ARG A 461 -9.62 4.44 -0.96
C ARG A 461 -10.30 4.36 -2.33
N LEU A 462 -10.73 3.14 -2.64
CA LEU A 462 -11.60 2.80 -3.78
C LEU A 462 -13.00 2.46 -3.25
N THR A 463 -14.04 2.89 -3.97
CA THR A 463 -15.40 2.39 -3.75
C THR A 463 -15.56 0.99 -4.32
N ALA A 464 -16.69 0.34 -4.01
CA ALA A 464 -17.19 -0.71 -4.89
C ALA A 464 -17.57 -0.11 -6.25
N ASP A 465 -17.66 -0.96 -7.27
CA ASP A 465 -18.25 -0.62 -8.57
C ASP A 465 -19.76 -0.40 -8.41
N ALA A 466 -20.14 0.83 -8.11
CA ALA A 466 -21.49 1.17 -7.64
C ALA A 466 -21.84 2.66 -7.76
N VAL A 467 -20.89 3.55 -8.07
CA VAL A 467 -21.17 4.99 -8.17
C VAL A 467 -21.82 5.26 -9.52
N THR A 468 -22.96 5.95 -9.52
CA THR A 468 -23.78 6.23 -10.71
C THR A 468 -24.10 7.72 -10.78
N SER A 469 -25.05 8.13 -11.61
CA SER A 469 -25.69 9.45 -11.55
C SER A 469 -26.55 9.71 -10.30
N THR A 470 -26.53 8.81 -9.32
CA THR A 470 -27.17 9.00 -8.00
C THR A 470 -26.13 9.22 -6.90
N TRP A 471 -26.48 10.09 -5.94
CA TRP A 471 -25.60 10.43 -4.82
C TRP A 471 -25.21 9.23 -3.97
N GLN A 472 -23.93 8.92 -3.97
CA GLN A 472 -23.30 7.86 -3.19
C GLN A 472 -22.51 8.44 -2.03
N ARG A 473 -22.73 7.93 -0.81
CA ARG A 473 -21.97 8.33 0.38
C ARG A 473 -20.59 7.67 0.38
N LEU A 474 -19.56 8.50 0.49
CA LEU A 474 -18.21 8.11 0.88
C LEU A 474 -18.12 8.20 2.40
N ASN A 475 -17.70 7.11 3.05
CA ASN A 475 -17.43 7.07 4.48
C ASN A 475 -15.92 7.05 4.68
N PHE A 476 -15.39 8.06 5.36
CA PHE A 476 -13.97 8.13 5.66
C PHE A 476 -13.65 7.18 6.82
N ALA A 477 -12.44 6.62 6.83
CA ALA A 477 -12.00 5.69 7.86
C ALA A 477 -11.77 6.37 9.21
N GLN A 478 -11.51 7.67 9.19
CA GLN A 478 -11.29 8.52 10.35
C GLN A 478 -11.89 9.91 10.14
N SER A 479 -11.83 10.74 11.19
CA SER A 479 -12.24 12.14 11.14
C SER A 479 -11.10 13.03 10.66
N TYR A 480 -11.39 13.96 9.76
CA TYR A 480 -10.46 14.98 9.27
C TYR A 480 -11.02 16.36 9.61
N SER A 481 -10.25 17.13 10.37
CA SER A 481 -10.54 18.54 10.56
C SER A 481 -10.21 19.30 9.27
N ASP A 482 -11.15 20.16 8.84
CA ASP A 482 -11.12 20.84 7.52
C ASP A 482 -10.79 19.90 6.34
N ALA A 483 -11.51 18.78 6.26
CA ALA A 483 -11.32 17.78 5.22
C ALA A 483 -11.24 18.39 3.80
N LEU A 484 -10.19 18.02 3.07
CA LEU A 484 -9.97 18.27 1.66
C LEU A 484 -10.21 16.95 0.92
N LEU A 485 -11.21 16.94 0.03
CA LEU A 485 -11.55 15.77 -0.78
C LEU A 485 -11.01 15.95 -2.20
N LEU A 486 -10.19 14.99 -2.62
CA LEU A 486 -9.79 14.81 -4.00
C LEU A 486 -10.33 13.47 -4.48
N ALA A 487 -10.96 13.41 -5.66
CA ALA A 487 -11.54 12.16 -6.15
C ALA A 487 -11.61 12.11 -7.67
N GLY A 488 -11.62 10.90 -8.21
CA GLY A 488 -11.69 10.66 -9.65
C GLY A 488 -12.20 9.26 -9.98
N VAL A 489 -12.81 9.12 -11.14
CA VAL A 489 -13.33 7.84 -11.65
C VAL A 489 -12.16 6.93 -12.02
N GLN A 490 -12.21 5.65 -11.65
CA GLN A 490 -11.13 4.66 -11.82
C GLN A 490 -11.37 3.70 -12.98
N THR A 491 -12.62 3.62 -13.42
CA THR A 491 -13.09 2.72 -14.47
C THR A 491 -13.74 3.52 -15.61
N THR A 492 -14.10 2.82 -16.67
CA THR A 492 -14.84 3.37 -17.81
C THR A 492 -15.71 2.25 -18.31
N ASP A 493 -16.86 2.11 -17.66
CA ASP A 493 -17.85 1.07 -17.90
C ASP A 493 -18.92 1.55 -18.90
N GLU A 494 -19.10 2.86 -18.99
CA GLU A 494 -19.86 3.56 -20.03
C GLU A 494 -18.97 4.54 -20.80
N ASP A 495 -19.28 4.72 -22.08
CA ASP A 495 -18.49 5.57 -22.97
C ASP A 495 -18.93 7.05 -22.92
N ASP A 496 -20.10 7.34 -22.34
CA ASP A 496 -20.65 8.70 -22.29
C ASP A 496 -19.83 9.59 -21.34
N PRO A 497 -19.58 10.86 -21.70
CA PRO A 497 -18.74 11.73 -20.88
C PRO A 497 -19.43 12.09 -19.57
N ALA A 498 -18.78 11.76 -18.46
CA ALA A 498 -19.21 12.18 -17.13
C ALA A 498 -18.06 12.73 -16.30
N ALA A 499 -18.38 13.77 -15.53
CA ALA A 499 -17.53 14.37 -14.52
C ALA A 499 -17.97 13.92 -13.13
N LEU A 500 -17.06 13.97 -12.15
CA LEU A 500 -17.40 13.71 -10.76
C LEU A 500 -17.76 15.04 -10.07
N ARG A 501 -18.81 15.05 -9.25
CA ARG A 501 -19.17 16.19 -8.38
C ARG A 501 -19.31 15.72 -6.93
N TYR A 502 -19.20 16.64 -5.97
CA TYR A 502 -19.41 16.33 -4.56
C TYR A 502 -20.36 17.28 -3.83
N ARG A 503 -20.94 16.81 -2.72
CA ARG A 503 -21.66 17.64 -1.74
C ARG A 503 -21.54 17.05 -0.33
N ASN A 504 -22.06 17.77 0.67
CA ASN A 504 -22.17 17.29 2.05
C ASN A 504 -20.83 16.78 2.63
N LEU A 505 -19.72 17.43 2.26
CA LEU A 505 -18.40 17.16 2.81
C LEU A 505 -18.37 17.60 4.28
N GLY A 506 -18.15 16.63 5.16
CA GLY A 506 -17.90 16.83 6.58
C GLY A 506 -16.62 16.11 6.99
N SER A 507 -16.34 16.06 8.30
CA SER A 507 -15.12 15.46 8.82
C SER A 507 -14.99 13.95 8.59
N ASN A 508 -16.11 13.24 8.40
CA ASN A 508 -16.13 11.76 8.32
C ASN A 508 -16.74 11.22 7.01
N GLY A 509 -16.99 12.08 6.03
CA GLY A 509 -17.49 11.63 4.73
C GLY A 509 -18.02 12.75 3.85
N ALA A 510 -18.32 12.38 2.62
CA ALA A 510 -18.91 13.23 1.59
C ALA A 510 -19.90 12.43 0.76
N GLU A 511 -20.68 13.08 -0.09
CA GLU A 511 -21.47 12.43 -1.13
C GLU A 511 -20.92 12.80 -2.50
N VAL A 512 -20.82 11.82 -3.41
CA VAL A 512 -20.37 12.02 -4.79
C VAL A 512 -21.36 11.41 -5.76
N PHE A 513 -21.39 11.89 -7.00
CA PHE A 513 -22.13 11.26 -8.10
C PHE A 513 -21.44 11.57 -9.44
N LEU A 514 -21.76 10.77 -10.46
CA LEU A 514 -21.34 10.97 -11.84
C LEU A 514 -22.33 11.91 -12.53
N GLU A 515 -21.83 13.05 -12.97
CA GLU A 515 -22.59 14.06 -13.68
C GLU A 515 -22.29 13.94 -15.17
N GLU A 516 -23.22 13.33 -15.90
CA GLU A 516 -23.21 13.34 -17.35
C GLU A 516 -23.62 14.69 -17.92
N GLU A 517 -23.07 14.95 -19.10
CA GLU A 517 -23.38 16.12 -19.90
C GLU A 517 -24.52 15.86 -20.89
N ARG A 518 -25.08 16.90 -21.51
CA ARG A 518 -26.34 16.85 -22.31
C ARG A 518 -26.19 17.36 -23.75
N SER A 519 -24.99 17.32 -24.29
CA SER A 519 -24.67 17.88 -25.60
C SER A 519 -25.38 17.12 -26.73
N ALA A 520 -25.44 15.78 -26.66
CA ALA A 520 -26.08 14.96 -27.68
C ALA A 520 -27.57 14.73 -27.41
N ASP A 521 -27.95 14.47 -26.16
CA ASP A 521 -29.35 14.35 -25.75
C ASP A 521 -29.61 14.78 -24.28
N SER A 522 -30.84 14.56 -23.80
CA SER A 522 -31.30 15.04 -22.47
C SER A 522 -31.13 14.03 -21.33
N GLU A 523 -30.66 12.82 -21.66
CA GLU A 523 -30.36 11.76 -20.72
C GLU A 523 -29.16 12.19 -19.82
N VAL A 524 -29.11 11.68 -18.59
CA VAL A 524 -28.06 12.02 -17.59
C VAL A 524 -27.78 10.80 -16.68
N GLY A 525 -28.10 9.61 -17.16
CA GLY A 525 -28.11 8.37 -16.42
C GLY A 525 -26.84 7.54 -16.61
N HIS A 526 -25.77 7.88 -15.90
CA HIS A 526 -24.56 7.06 -15.93
C HIS A 526 -24.66 5.74 -15.15
N THR A 527 -24.15 4.66 -15.73
CA THR A 527 -23.98 3.33 -15.10
C THR A 527 -22.96 3.35 -13.96
N THR A 528 -22.78 2.20 -13.30
CA THR A 528 -21.84 2.04 -12.19
C THR A 528 -20.39 2.26 -12.63
N GLU A 529 -19.64 2.98 -11.80
CA GLU A 529 -18.19 3.09 -11.87
C GLU A 529 -17.57 2.92 -10.47
N VAL A 530 -16.28 2.63 -10.45
CA VAL A 530 -15.43 2.74 -9.26
C VAL A 530 -14.91 4.17 -9.14
N VAL A 531 -15.10 4.80 -7.98
CA VAL A 531 -14.47 6.07 -7.63
C VAL A 531 -13.33 5.85 -6.65
N GLY A 532 -12.19 6.46 -6.94
CA GLY A 532 -11.04 6.53 -6.06
C GLY A 532 -10.98 7.91 -5.44
N TYR A 533 -10.70 7.99 -4.14
CA TYR A 533 -10.58 9.27 -3.45
C TYR A 533 -9.37 9.30 -2.53
N ILE A 534 -8.85 10.51 -2.36
CA ILE A 534 -7.85 10.92 -1.38
C ILE A 534 -8.49 11.97 -0.48
N VAL A 535 -8.45 11.78 0.83
CA VAL A 535 -8.85 12.80 1.80
C VAL A 535 -7.63 13.23 2.59
N LEU A 536 -7.46 14.54 2.72
CA LEU A 536 -6.40 15.20 3.46
C LEU A 536 -7.00 16.14 4.51
N GLY A 537 -6.33 16.31 5.63
CA GLY A 537 -6.72 17.27 6.66
C GLY A 537 -5.79 17.18 7.86
N ALA A 538 -5.91 18.12 8.79
CA ALA A 538 -5.36 17.89 10.12
C ALA A 538 -6.17 16.74 10.72
N GLY A 539 -5.50 15.65 11.09
CA GLY A 539 -6.11 14.66 11.97
C GLY A 539 -6.58 15.36 13.25
N ASP A 540 -7.48 14.76 14.01
CA ASP A 540 -7.52 15.07 15.44
C ASP A 540 -6.20 14.56 16.05
N ASP A 541 -5.10 15.30 15.82
CA ASP A 541 -3.83 15.11 16.50
C ASP A 541 -3.87 16.05 17.69
N ASP A 542 -3.91 15.49 18.90
CA ASP A 542 -3.44 16.13 20.13
C ASP A 542 -1.90 16.35 20.04
N ASP A 543 -1.41 16.97 18.95
CA ASP A 543 0.00 17.21 18.63
C ASP A 543 0.54 18.40 19.43
N ASP A 544 0.88 18.14 20.70
CA ASP A 544 1.78 18.94 21.51
C ASP A 544 3.25 18.47 21.43
N GLY A 545 3.61 17.72 20.38
CA GLY A 545 4.99 17.31 20.13
C GLY A 545 5.51 16.21 21.07
N GLU A 546 4.62 15.41 21.64
CA GLU A 546 4.96 14.13 22.27
C GLU A 546 4.38 12.97 21.44
N ASP A 547 5.15 11.90 21.20
CA ASP A 547 4.79 10.74 20.35
C ASP A 547 3.34 10.20 20.59
N ASP A 548 2.70 9.54 19.63
CA ASP A 548 1.46 8.79 19.89
C ASP A 548 1.74 7.41 20.50
N PRO A 549 0.79 6.76 21.21
CA PRO A 549 0.90 5.35 21.57
C PRO A 549 1.17 4.46 20.33
N PRO A 550 2.02 3.42 20.43
CA PRO A 550 2.47 2.67 19.25
C PRO A 550 1.33 1.96 18.52
N PRO A 551 1.44 1.67 17.21
CA PRO A 551 0.43 0.89 16.48
C PRO A 551 0.35 -0.57 16.98
N ALA A 552 -0.72 -1.29 16.59
CA ALA A 552 -0.84 -2.72 16.88
C ALA A 552 0.30 -3.52 16.21
N PRO A 553 1.04 -4.38 16.93
CA PRO A 553 2.12 -5.16 16.34
C PRO A 553 1.66 -6.17 15.27
N THR A 554 2.47 -6.32 14.22
CA THR A 554 2.27 -7.25 13.09
C THR A 554 3.34 -8.35 13.06
N GLY A 555 3.36 -9.20 12.02
CA GLY A 555 4.41 -10.22 11.85
C GLY A 555 4.37 -11.33 12.91
N LEU A 556 3.18 -11.66 13.41
CA LEU A 556 3.01 -12.58 14.52
C LEU A 556 3.51 -13.99 14.18
N SER A 557 4.39 -14.54 15.00
CA SER A 557 4.84 -15.94 14.92
C SER A 557 4.98 -16.54 16.33
N PRO A 558 4.53 -17.78 16.58
CA PRO A 558 3.82 -18.67 15.66
C PRO A 558 2.40 -18.15 15.36
N SER A 559 1.99 -18.31 14.10
CA SER A 559 0.64 -17.96 13.61
C SER A 559 0.15 -19.02 12.63
N GLY A 560 -1.13 -19.02 12.28
CA GLY A 560 -1.67 -19.94 11.25
C GLY A 560 -1.88 -21.40 11.69
N GLY A 561 -1.82 -21.71 13.00
CA GLY A 561 -2.13 -23.05 13.52
C GLY A 561 -0.98 -24.05 13.40
N GLU A 562 0.27 -23.59 13.40
CA GLU A 562 1.47 -24.43 13.43
C GLU A 562 1.53 -25.28 14.70
N THR A 563 2.09 -26.50 14.61
CA THR A 563 2.24 -27.39 15.77
C THR A 563 3.66 -27.31 16.33
N ILE A 564 3.77 -26.98 17.61
CA ILE A 564 5.03 -26.85 18.34
C ILE A 564 5.14 -27.95 19.39
N THR A 565 6.23 -28.72 19.34
CA THR A 565 6.50 -29.86 20.24
C THR A 565 7.71 -29.62 21.15
N THR A 566 8.27 -28.41 21.15
CA THR A 566 9.36 -28.02 22.05
C THR A 566 8.83 -27.74 23.45
N SER A 567 9.69 -27.81 24.47
CA SER A 567 9.29 -27.54 25.86
C SER A 567 8.97 -26.07 26.16
N SER A 568 9.30 -25.16 25.24
CA SER A 568 8.99 -23.72 25.29
C SER A 568 8.54 -23.22 23.92
N VAL A 569 7.79 -22.12 23.93
CA VAL A 569 7.31 -21.42 22.74
C VAL A 569 7.77 -19.97 22.81
N THR A 570 8.35 -19.47 21.72
CA THR A 570 8.71 -18.06 21.57
C THR A 570 7.68 -17.38 20.67
N LEU A 571 6.98 -16.39 21.23
CA LEU A 571 6.08 -15.50 20.54
C LEU A 571 6.89 -14.32 20.00
N LEU A 572 6.69 -13.95 18.74
CA LEU A 572 7.45 -12.96 18.01
C LEU A 572 6.50 -12.04 17.26
N CYS A 573 6.79 -10.74 17.25
CA CYS A 573 6.18 -9.76 16.38
C CYS A 573 7.26 -8.88 15.73
N ASP A 574 6.89 -8.18 14.67
CA ASP A 574 7.77 -7.17 14.06
C ASP A 574 8.11 -6.11 15.10
N ALA A 575 9.39 -5.75 15.19
CA ALA A 575 9.83 -4.71 16.10
C ALA A 575 9.31 -3.34 15.61
N ILE A 576 8.62 -2.64 16.50
CA ILE A 576 8.17 -1.26 16.29
C ILE A 576 9.19 -0.31 16.93
N ALA A 577 9.66 0.68 16.16
CA ALA A 577 10.58 1.70 16.65
C ALA A 577 9.94 2.57 17.74
N GLY A 578 10.74 3.03 18.72
CA GLY A 578 10.26 3.88 19.82
C GLY A 578 9.47 3.15 20.93
N VAL A 579 9.24 1.85 20.80
CA VAL A 579 8.58 1.04 21.83
C VAL A 579 9.51 0.75 23.00
N THR A 580 9.01 0.97 24.21
CA THR A 580 9.71 0.69 25.47
C THR A 580 9.25 -0.61 26.13
N GLU A 581 8.03 -1.08 25.82
CA GLU A 581 7.44 -2.29 26.41
C GLU A 581 6.42 -2.93 25.47
N TYR A 582 6.38 -4.26 25.41
CA TYR A 582 5.37 -5.08 24.77
C TYR A 582 4.60 -5.87 25.83
N GLU A 583 3.30 -6.06 25.65
CA GLU A 583 2.49 -6.98 26.44
C GLU A 583 1.97 -8.10 25.56
N PHE A 584 2.33 -9.35 25.88
CA PHE A 584 1.88 -10.57 25.20
C PHE A 584 0.80 -11.26 26.03
N LYS A 585 -0.45 -11.21 25.58
CA LYS A 585 -1.58 -11.91 26.22
C LYS A 585 -1.80 -13.26 25.55
N ILE A 586 -1.86 -14.31 26.37
CA ILE A 586 -1.98 -15.70 25.92
C ILE A 586 -3.24 -16.34 26.51
N GLU A 587 -3.92 -17.13 25.69
CA GLU A 587 -5.06 -17.96 26.05
C GLU A 587 -4.88 -19.38 25.50
N TYR A 588 -5.50 -20.37 26.14
CA TYR A 588 -5.51 -21.77 25.69
C TYR A 588 -6.94 -22.26 25.51
N GLU A 589 -7.15 -23.22 24.61
CA GLU A 589 -8.45 -23.80 24.34
C GLU A 589 -8.78 -24.86 25.41
N GLY A 590 -9.82 -24.59 26.21
CA GLY A 590 -10.35 -25.54 27.19
C GLY A 590 -11.68 -26.15 26.74
N ALA A 591 -12.21 -27.09 27.54
CA ALA A 591 -13.47 -27.80 27.24
C ALA A 591 -14.71 -26.91 27.01
N SER A 592 -14.67 -25.64 27.39
CA SER A 592 -15.74 -24.66 27.27
C SER A 592 -15.33 -23.41 26.48
N GLY A 593 -14.32 -23.53 25.61
CA GLY A 593 -13.75 -22.43 24.81
C GLY A 593 -12.43 -21.88 25.36
N TRP A 594 -12.01 -20.73 24.83
CA TRP A 594 -10.76 -20.07 25.17
C TRP A 594 -10.71 -19.60 26.61
N LYS A 595 -9.60 -19.90 27.30
CA LYS A 595 -9.33 -19.55 28.69
C LYS A 595 -8.04 -18.76 28.79
N TYR A 596 -8.08 -17.68 29.57
CA TYR A 596 -6.90 -16.89 29.88
C TYR A 596 -5.80 -17.76 30.49
N TYR A 597 -4.60 -17.69 29.91
CA TYR A 597 -3.39 -18.34 30.42
C TYR A 597 -2.59 -17.34 31.26
N TYR A 598 -2.00 -16.33 30.60
CA TYR A 598 -1.14 -15.33 31.23
C TYR A 598 -0.87 -14.15 30.29
N SER A 599 -0.46 -13.01 30.85
CA SER A 599 0.08 -11.85 30.12
C SER A 599 1.51 -11.59 30.56
N TYR A 600 2.44 -11.51 29.62
CA TYR A 600 3.84 -11.19 29.86
C TYR A 600 4.18 -9.78 29.38
N SER A 601 4.96 -9.04 30.16
CA SER A 601 5.63 -7.82 29.69
C SER A 601 7.04 -8.16 29.20
N SER A 602 7.45 -7.59 28.07
CA SER A 602 8.80 -7.74 27.49
C SER A 602 9.29 -6.41 26.94
N SER A 603 10.57 -6.08 27.06
CA SER A 603 11.16 -4.94 26.35
C SER A 603 11.55 -5.27 24.90
N ALA A 604 11.45 -6.54 24.50
CA ALA A 604 11.72 -7.01 23.16
C ALA A 604 10.42 -7.32 22.43
N SER A 605 10.45 -7.30 21.09
CA SER A 605 9.34 -7.76 20.23
C SER A 605 9.18 -9.29 20.23
N ALA A 606 9.65 -9.94 21.29
CA ALA A 606 9.67 -11.37 21.49
C ALA A 606 9.37 -11.71 22.97
N GLN A 607 8.68 -12.82 23.19
CA GLN A 607 8.45 -13.39 24.50
C GLN A 607 8.44 -14.92 24.46
N THR A 608 9.34 -15.55 25.20
CA THR A 608 9.35 -17.01 25.39
C THR A 608 8.56 -17.39 26.64
N PHE A 609 7.71 -18.41 26.54
CA PHE A 609 7.01 -18.99 27.67
C PHE A 609 7.01 -20.52 27.61
N TRP A 610 6.70 -21.15 28.74
CA TRP A 610 6.63 -22.61 28.88
C TRP A 610 5.16 -22.99 29.08
N PRO A 611 4.47 -23.50 28.05
CA PRO A 611 3.08 -23.88 28.18
C PRO A 611 2.92 -25.07 29.16
N GLN A 612 1.88 -25.02 29.99
CA GLN A 612 1.59 -26.07 31.00
C GLN A 612 0.49 -27.05 30.57
N TYR A 613 -0.20 -26.77 29.46
CA TYR A 613 -1.26 -27.61 28.94
C TYR A 613 -0.80 -28.14 27.58
N ASP A 614 -0.46 -29.42 27.56
CA ASP A 614 -0.11 -30.13 26.34
C ASP A 614 -1.38 -30.51 25.54
N ASP A 615 -1.20 -30.79 24.26
CA ASP A 615 -2.22 -31.27 23.31
C ASP A 615 -3.44 -30.34 23.21
N THR A 616 -3.18 -29.03 23.19
CA THR A 616 -4.23 -28.01 23.02
C THR A 616 -3.78 -26.86 22.11
N ARG A 617 -4.75 -26.07 21.67
CA ARG A 617 -4.53 -24.82 20.94
C ARG A 617 -4.27 -23.69 21.89
N TYR A 618 -3.32 -22.85 21.52
CA TYR A 618 -3.05 -21.57 22.15
C TYR A 618 -3.38 -20.47 21.16
N ARG A 619 -3.91 -19.37 21.67
CA ARG A 619 -4.01 -18.11 20.94
C ARG A 619 -3.35 -17.01 21.73
N TRP A 620 -2.78 -16.05 21.04
CA TRP A 620 -2.11 -14.94 21.66
C TRP A 620 -2.29 -13.67 20.83
N GLN A 621 -2.20 -12.54 21.49
CA GLN A 621 -2.20 -11.21 20.89
C GLN A 621 -1.19 -10.36 21.65
N VAL A 622 -0.62 -9.36 20.99
CA VAL A 622 0.41 -8.49 21.56
C VAL A 622 0.04 -7.04 21.36
N ARG A 623 0.41 -6.16 22.28
CA ARG A 623 0.37 -4.71 22.11
C ARG A 623 1.69 -4.08 22.54
N ALA A 624 1.98 -2.90 22.03
CA ALA A 624 3.20 -2.17 22.34
C ALA A 624 2.92 -0.88 23.12
N ARG A 625 3.92 -0.39 23.85
CA ARG A 625 3.88 0.84 24.64
C ARG A 625 5.14 1.66 24.44
N ASN A 626 4.98 2.97 24.43
CA ASN A 626 6.06 3.95 24.55
C ASN A 626 5.79 4.88 25.74
N ALA A 627 6.39 6.07 25.75
CA ALA A 627 6.17 7.08 26.79
C ALA A 627 4.68 7.49 26.95
N GLN A 628 3.87 7.24 25.94
CA GLN A 628 2.57 7.90 25.71
C GLN A 628 1.40 6.97 26.00
N GLY A 629 1.69 5.67 26.04
CA GLY A 629 0.80 4.68 26.60
C GLY A 629 0.81 3.40 25.79
N TRP A 630 -0.21 2.58 26.05
CA TRP A 630 -0.41 1.33 25.34
C TRP A 630 -1.15 1.57 24.03
N GLY A 631 -0.58 1.08 22.95
CA GLY A 631 -1.21 0.90 21.66
C GLY A 631 -2.32 -0.16 21.65
N PRO A 632 -3.02 -0.30 20.52
CA PRO A 632 -4.02 -1.35 20.33
C PRO A 632 -3.39 -2.75 20.35
N TRP A 633 -4.21 -3.76 20.67
CA TRP A 633 -3.84 -5.16 20.55
C TRP A 633 -3.79 -5.58 19.08
N SER A 634 -2.85 -6.44 18.73
CA SER A 634 -2.80 -7.16 17.47
C SER A 634 -4.05 -8.05 17.28
N GLU A 635 -4.27 -8.50 16.05
CA GLU A 635 -5.15 -9.64 15.80
C GLU A 635 -4.68 -10.88 16.58
N TRP A 636 -5.59 -11.82 16.84
CA TRP A 636 -5.26 -13.08 17.51
C TRP A 636 -4.46 -14.00 16.58
N ALA A 637 -3.22 -14.32 16.96
CA ALA A 637 -2.47 -15.43 16.40
C ALA A 637 -2.81 -16.74 17.13
N VAL A 638 -2.73 -17.88 16.42
CA VAL A 638 -3.09 -19.19 16.94
C VAL A 638 -2.03 -20.23 16.56
N PHE A 639 -1.70 -21.14 17.47
CA PHE A 639 -0.82 -22.29 17.24
C PHE A 639 -1.26 -23.49 18.10
N ASN A 640 -0.78 -24.70 17.79
CA ASN A 640 -1.01 -25.92 18.56
C ASN A 640 0.24 -26.27 19.37
N PHE A 641 0.08 -26.77 20.60
CA PHE A 641 1.19 -27.16 21.45
C PHE A 641 1.05 -28.62 21.90
N GLY A 642 2.13 -29.41 21.78
CA GLY A 642 2.19 -30.83 22.13
C GLY A 642 2.18 -31.80 20.93
N GLU A 643 2.52 -33.07 21.17
CA GLU A 643 2.60 -34.13 20.14
C GLU A 643 1.24 -34.51 19.53
N GLY A 644 0.12 -34.06 20.14
CA GLY A 644 -1.24 -34.29 19.68
C GLY A 644 -1.88 -33.14 18.91
N GLY A 645 -1.29 -31.94 18.86
CA GLY A 645 -1.97 -30.71 18.40
C GLY A 645 -2.47 -30.66 16.95
N GLY A 646 -2.29 -31.71 16.14
CA GLY A 646 -2.62 -31.74 14.71
C GLY A 646 -3.43 -32.96 14.23
N GLY A 647 -4.19 -33.64 15.09
CA GLY A 647 -5.14 -34.65 14.59
C GLY A 647 -6.50 -34.03 14.24
N GLU A 648 -7.06 -34.37 13.08
CA GLU A 648 -8.42 -33.95 12.70
C GLU A 648 -9.43 -34.46 13.75
N LEU A 649 -10.29 -33.57 14.26
CA LEU A 649 -11.46 -34.00 15.04
C LEU A 649 -12.30 -34.95 14.18
N PRO A 650 -12.98 -35.94 14.75
CA PRO A 650 -13.83 -36.83 13.95
C PRO A 650 -14.85 -36.00 13.17
N PRO A 651 -15.08 -36.25 11.86
CA PRO A 651 -16.11 -35.56 11.11
C PRO A 651 -17.50 -35.82 11.70
N ALA A 652 -18.47 -34.95 11.40
CA ALA A 652 -19.86 -35.15 11.82
C ALA A 652 -20.35 -36.54 11.35
N PRO A 653 -20.87 -37.41 12.24
CA PRO A 653 -21.30 -38.74 11.84
C PRO A 653 -22.43 -38.70 10.81
N THR A 654 -22.32 -39.54 9.78
CA THR A 654 -23.29 -39.66 8.67
C THR A 654 -23.93 -41.05 8.65
N GLY A 655 -24.92 -41.27 7.79
CA GLY A 655 -25.62 -42.57 7.69
C GLY A 655 -26.45 -42.90 8.92
N LEU A 656 -27.15 -41.89 9.46
CA LEU A 656 -27.97 -42.04 10.66
C LEU A 656 -29.13 -43.02 10.42
N SER A 657 -29.35 -43.94 11.35
CA SER A 657 -30.51 -44.84 11.36
C SER A 657 -31.02 -45.04 12.79
N PRO A 658 -32.34 -44.90 13.05
CA PRO A 658 -33.40 -44.56 12.10
C PRO A 658 -33.31 -43.09 11.62
N SER A 659 -33.61 -42.85 10.35
CA SER A 659 -33.71 -41.52 9.74
C SER A 659 -34.86 -41.48 8.73
N GLY A 660 -35.55 -40.34 8.60
CA GLY A 660 -36.63 -40.18 7.63
C GLY A 660 -38.06 -40.41 8.15
N GLY A 661 -38.28 -40.41 9.46
CA GLY A 661 -39.63 -40.46 10.04
C GLY A 661 -40.25 -41.87 10.10
N GLU A 662 -39.43 -42.91 10.02
CA GLU A 662 -39.87 -44.30 10.16
C GLU A 662 -40.60 -44.55 11.48
N THR A 663 -41.63 -45.40 11.46
CA THR A 663 -42.39 -45.76 12.67
C THR A 663 -41.83 -47.03 13.30
N ILE A 664 -41.39 -46.92 14.55
CA ILE A 664 -40.82 -48.02 15.33
C ILE A 664 -41.80 -48.42 16.43
N THR A 665 -42.23 -49.69 16.40
CA THR A 665 -43.20 -50.26 17.35
C THR A 665 -42.57 -51.27 18.33
N THR A 666 -41.25 -51.43 18.29
CA THR A 666 -40.50 -52.27 19.23
C THR A 666 -40.34 -51.57 20.57
N SER A 667 -40.15 -52.33 21.65
CA SER A 667 -39.98 -51.77 23.01
C SER A 667 -38.67 -51.00 23.21
N SER A 668 -37.72 -51.10 22.28
CA SER A 668 -36.47 -50.35 22.26
C SER A 668 -36.17 -49.82 20.86
N VAL A 669 -35.33 -48.78 20.82
CA VAL A 669 -34.85 -48.16 19.58
C VAL A 669 -33.33 -48.17 19.61
N THR A 670 -32.72 -48.59 18.51
CA THR A 670 -31.26 -48.53 18.33
C THR A 670 -30.91 -47.41 17.35
N LEU A 671 -30.22 -46.40 17.87
CA LEU A 671 -29.65 -45.31 17.09
C LEU A 671 -28.28 -45.75 16.58
N SER A 672 -27.95 -45.49 15.33
CA SER A 672 -26.68 -45.89 14.72
C SER A 672 -26.24 -44.94 13.63
N CYS A 673 -24.93 -44.84 13.42
CA CYS A 673 -24.31 -44.06 12.35
C CYS A 673 -23.20 -44.88 11.68
N ASN A 674 -22.68 -44.41 10.54
CA ASN A 674 -21.51 -45.03 9.91
C ASN A 674 -20.31 -45.01 10.86
N SER A 675 -19.52 -46.09 10.88
CA SER A 675 -18.33 -46.15 11.74
C SER A 675 -17.24 -45.20 11.22
N ILE A 676 -16.71 -44.38 12.11
CA ILE A 676 -15.61 -43.45 11.80
C ILE A 676 -14.32 -44.03 12.37
N SER A 677 -13.27 -44.07 11.53
CA SER A 677 -11.95 -44.58 11.93
C SER A 677 -11.32 -43.69 13.00
N GLY A 678 -10.64 -44.28 13.98
CA GLY A 678 -9.93 -43.55 15.04
C GLY A 678 -10.81 -42.98 16.15
N VAL A 679 -12.13 -43.20 16.11
CA VAL A 679 -13.07 -42.76 17.16
C VAL A 679 -13.04 -43.72 18.35
N THR A 680 -12.96 -43.14 19.55
CA THR A 680 -12.94 -43.84 20.83
C THR A 680 -14.28 -43.75 21.58
N GLU A 681 -15.11 -42.75 21.28
CA GLU A 681 -16.39 -42.51 21.97
C GLU A 681 -17.40 -41.78 21.07
N TYR A 682 -18.69 -42.05 21.25
CA TYR A 682 -19.81 -41.38 20.59
C TYR A 682 -20.78 -40.83 21.66
N GLU A 683 -21.41 -39.70 21.35
CA GLU A 683 -22.45 -39.08 22.17
C GLU A 683 -23.73 -38.89 21.34
N PHE A 684 -24.86 -39.40 21.84
CA PHE A 684 -26.17 -39.42 21.19
C PHE A 684 -27.15 -38.55 21.99
N GLU A 685 -27.49 -37.39 21.45
CA GLU A 685 -28.49 -36.48 22.02
C GLU A 685 -29.87 -36.79 21.43
N ILE A 686 -30.87 -36.90 22.30
CA ILE A 686 -32.23 -37.30 21.94
C ILE A 686 -33.22 -36.28 22.50
N GLU A 687 -34.20 -35.93 21.68
CA GLU A 687 -35.35 -35.12 22.02
C GLU A 687 -36.64 -35.78 21.56
N TYR A 688 -37.75 -35.43 22.20
CA TYR A 688 -39.10 -35.89 21.82
C TYR A 688 -40.03 -34.69 21.59
N GLU A 689 -41.02 -34.85 20.72
CA GLU A 689 -41.97 -33.78 20.40
C GLU A 689 -43.07 -33.75 21.48
N GLY A 690 -43.02 -32.73 22.33
CA GLY A 690 -44.03 -32.45 23.34
C GLY A 690 -45.02 -31.38 22.88
N ALA A 691 -45.99 -31.04 23.75
CA ALA A 691 -47.01 -30.04 23.44
C ALA A 691 -46.47 -28.63 23.13
N SER A 692 -45.26 -28.31 23.58
CA SER A 692 -44.57 -27.03 23.36
C SER A 692 -43.43 -27.13 22.32
N GLY A 693 -43.46 -28.16 21.47
CA GLY A 693 -42.38 -28.47 20.53
C GLY A 693 -41.36 -29.45 21.12
N TRP A 694 -40.17 -29.51 20.51
CA TRP A 694 -39.10 -30.43 20.90
C TRP A 694 -38.63 -30.22 22.34
N GLN A 695 -38.59 -31.30 23.11
CA GLN A 695 -38.16 -31.35 24.49
C GLN A 695 -36.97 -32.29 24.63
N TYR A 696 -35.95 -31.86 25.37
CA TYR A 696 -34.81 -32.69 25.70
C TYR A 696 -35.24 -33.98 26.41
N TYR A 697 -34.80 -35.13 25.88
CA TYR A 697 -35.03 -36.44 26.50
C TYR A 697 -33.81 -36.84 27.33
N TYR A 698 -32.68 -37.10 26.65
CA TYR A 698 -31.44 -37.55 27.27
C TYR A 698 -30.28 -37.55 26.29
N THR A 699 -29.06 -37.47 26.81
CA THR A 699 -27.81 -37.66 26.05
C THR A 699 -27.06 -38.88 26.56
N TYR A 700 -26.85 -39.87 25.69
CA TYR A 700 -26.14 -41.11 26.00
C TYR A 700 -24.72 -41.09 25.42
N THR A 701 -23.76 -41.64 26.15
CA THR A 701 -22.45 -42.01 25.59
C THR A 701 -22.36 -43.49 25.25
N ALA A 702 -21.53 -43.82 24.26
CA ALA A 702 -21.22 -45.19 23.85
C ALA A 702 -19.80 -45.29 23.27
N SER A 703 -19.12 -46.41 23.47
CA SER A 703 -17.82 -46.71 22.84
C SER A 703 -17.93 -47.26 21.41
N THR A 704 -19.16 -47.38 20.89
CA THR A 704 -19.46 -47.88 19.54
C THR A 704 -20.37 -46.89 18.83
N ASN A 705 -20.39 -46.93 17.49
CA ASN A 705 -21.21 -46.08 16.62
C ASN A 705 -22.73 -46.37 16.68
N SER A 706 -23.20 -47.03 17.74
CA SER A 706 -24.61 -47.31 17.99
C SER A 706 -24.97 -47.24 19.47
N LYS A 707 -26.23 -46.90 19.75
CA LYS A 707 -26.81 -46.87 21.08
C LYS A 707 -28.27 -47.32 21.07
N THR A 708 -28.58 -48.37 21.83
CA THR A 708 -29.96 -48.76 22.12
C THR A 708 -30.46 -48.05 23.37
N PHE A 709 -31.67 -47.50 23.30
CA PHE A 709 -32.40 -46.95 24.43
C PHE A 709 -33.87 -47.39 24.40
N TRP A 710 -34.57 -47.16 25.52
CA TRP A 710 -35.98 -47.50 25.68
C TRP A 710 -36.77 -46.20 25.85
N PRO A 711 -37.46 -45.73 24.79
CA PRO A 711 -38.23 -44.49 24.88
C PRO A 711 -39.38 -44.63 25.89
N GLN A 712 -39.61 -43.58 26.69
CA GLN A 712 -40.65 -43.56 27.72
C GLN A 712 -41.96 -42.91 27.26
N TYR A 713 -41.93 -42.17 26.15
CA TYR A 713 -43.10 -41.47 25.61
C TYR A 713 -43.49 -42.17 24.31
N ASP A 714 -44.70 -42.72 24.29
CA ASP A 714 -45.27 -43.43 23.14
C ASP A 714 -46.09 -42.48 22.26
N ASP A 715 -46.35 -42.89 21.02
CA ASP A 715 -47.09 -42.13 20.00
C ASP A 715 -46.57 -40.69 19.78
N THR A 716 -45.25 -40.53 19.75
CA THR A 716 -44.61 -39.23 19.48
C THR A 716 -43.41 -39.34 18.54
N ARG A 717 -43.02 -38.20 17.98
CA ARG A 717 -41.80 -38.04 17.21
C ARG A 717 -40.61 -37.88 18.15
N TYR A 718 -39.53 -38.56 17.82
CA TYR A 718 -38.23 -38.35 18.39
C TYR A 718 -37.30 -37.77 17.35
N ARG A 719 -36.42 -36.85 17.76
CA ARG A 719 -35.26 -36.46 16.97
C ARG A 719 -33.99 -36.71 17.73
N TRP A 720 -32.93 -37.03 17.01
CA TRP A 720 -31.64 -37.30 17.62
C TRP A 720 -30.51 -36.84 16.72
N ARG A 721 -29.37 -36.54 17.33
CA ARG A 721 -28.11 -36.23 16.65
C ARG A 721 -26.96 -36.88 17.41
N VAL A 722 -25.85 -37.10 16.72
CA VAL A 722 -24.69 -37.79 17.29
C VAL A 722 -23.40 -37.04 16.95
N ARG A 723 -22.44 -37.06 17.86
CA ARG A 723 -21.05 -36.63 17.60
C ARG A 723 -20.07 -37.69 18.07
N ALA A 724 -18.87 -37.64 17.52
CA ALA A 724 -17.80 -38.60 17.78
C ALA A 724 -16.59 -37.94 18.42
N ARG A 725 -15.84 -38.71 19.20
CA ARG A 725 -14.61 -38.29 19.87
C ARG A 725 -13.45 -39.23 19.55
N ASN A 726 -12.30 -38.67 19.24
CA ASN A 726 -11.03 -39.39 19.21
C ASN A 726 -10.11 -38.84 20.32
N ALA A 727 -8.82 -39.18 20.25
CA ALA A 727 -7.81 -38.64 21.17
C ALA A 727 -7.76 -37.10 21.19
N GLN A 728 -8.23 -36.43 20.13
CA GLN A 728 -8.17 -34.98 19.94
C GLN A 728 -9.41 -34.24 20.44
N GLY A 729 -10.49 -34.94 20.77
CA GLY A 729 -11.70 -34.34 21.31
C GLY A 729 -12.95 -34.61 20.48
N TRP A 730 -14.01 -33.87 20.79
CA TRP A 730 -15.34 -34.05 20.18
C TRP A 730 -15.43 -33.30 18.85
N GLY A 731 -15.77 -34.03 17.79
CA GLY A 731 -16.14 -33.47 16.49
C GLY A 731 -17.52 -32.81 16.48
N PRO A 732 -17.90 -32.19 15.35
CA PRO A 732 -19.20 -31.56 15.18
C PRO A 732 -20.35 -32.58 15.31
N TRP A 733 -21.52 -32.08 15.72
CA TRP A 733 -22.76 -32.85 15.71
C TRP A 733 -23.21 -33.14 14.29
N SER A 734 -23.82 -34.31 14.09
CA SER A 734 -24.59 -34.62 12.88
C SER A 734 -25.81 -33.70 12.74
N GLU A 735 -26.37 -33.65 11.54
CA GLU A 735 -27.74 -33.18 11.34
C GLU A 735 -28.74 -33.98 12.19
N TRP A 736 -29.89 -33.40 12.48
CA TRP A 736 -30.96 -34.07 13.22
C TRP A 736 -31.61 -35.17 12.36
N ALA A 737 -31.61 -36.40 12.86
CA ALA A 737 -32.46 -37.48 12.35
C ALA A 737 -33.77 -37.55 13.14
N VAL A 738 -34.85 -37.99 12.50
CA VAL A 738 -36.20 -38.06 13.10
C VAL A 738 -36.80 -39.44 12.86
N PHE A 739 -37.53 -39.96 13.85
CA PHE A 739 -38.35 -41.17 13.74
C PHE A 739 -39.63 -41.05 14.59
N ASN A 740 -40.65 -41.86 14.29
CA ASN A 740 -41.87 -41.99 15.09
C ASN A 740 -41.73 -43.20 16.02
N PHE A 741 -42.11 -43.07 17.29
CA PHE A 741 -42.15 -44.18 18.24
C PHE A 741 -43.60 -44.42 18.68
N GLY A 742 -44.08 -45.66 18.53
CA GLY A 742 -45.45 -46.07 18.87
C GLY A 742 -46.31 -46.48 17.69
N GLU A 743 -47.46 -47.10 17.97
CA GLU A 743 -48.39 -47.66 16.96
C GLU A 743 -49.32 -46.61 16.28
N GLY A 744 -48.91 -45.33 16.20
CA GLY A 744 -49.83 -44.26 15.80
C GLY A 744 -49.28 -43.05 15.03
N GLY A 745 -48.11 -43.12 14.39
CA GLY A 745 -47.46 -41.99 13.70
C GLY A 745 -48.12 -41.50 12.38
N GLY A 746 -49.44 -41.56 12.26
CA GLY A 746 -50.18 -41.12 11.08
C GLY A 746 -51.67 -40.93 11.36
N GLY A 747 -52.04 -39.82 11.98
CA GLY A 747 -53.43 -39.41 12.15
C GLY A 747 -53.57 -37.92 11.92
N GLU A 748 -54.13 -37.56 10.77
CA GLU A 748 -54.64 -36.22 10.46
C GLU A 748 -55.40 -35.64 11.66
N LEU A 749 -55.23 -34.34 11.94
CA LEU A 749 -56.03 -33.64 12.94
C LEU A 749 -57.51 -34.00 12.73
N PRO A 750 -58.26 -34.38 13.78
CA PRO A 750 -59.66 -34.73 13.60
C PRO A 750 -60.40 -33.57 12.92
N PRO A 751 -61.21 -33.81 11.86
CA PRO A 751 -61.91 -32.74 11.18
C PRO A 751 -62.80 -31.99 12.17
N ALA A 752 -62.96 -30.68 11.95
CA ALA A 752 -63.75 -29.81 12.81
C ALA A 752 -65.12 -30.45 13.14
N PRO A 753 -65.59 -30.40 14.40
CA PRO A 753 -66.84 -31.02 14.80
C PRO A 753 -67.99 -30.54 13.91
N THR A 754 -68.65 -31.47 13.20
CA THR A 754 -69.82 -31.17 12.38
C THR A 754 -71.12 -31.46 13.13
N GLY A 755 -72.18 -30.73 12.79
CA GLY A 755 -73.50 -30.86 13.44
C GLY A 755 -73.57 -30.22 14.82
N LEU A 756 -72.93 -29.05 15.00
CA LEU A 756 -73.04 -28.24 16.21
C LEU A 756 -74.48 -27.78 16.40
N SER A 757 -75.03 -27.97 17.60
CA SER A 757 -76.31 -27.40 17.99
C SER A 757 -76.16 -26.67 19.33
N PRO A 758 -76.49 -25.36 19.40
CA PRO A 758 -76.90 -24.49 18.29
C PRO A 758 -75.72 -24.12 17.38
N SER A 759 -75.96 -23.96 16.07
CA SER A 759 -74.92 -23.73 15.04
C SER A 759 -74.58 -22.25 14.76
N GLY A 760 -75.12 -21.32 15.57
CA GLY A 760 -74.93 -19.88 15.42
C GLY A 760 -76.02 -19.23 14.57
N GLY A 761 -76.99 -18.57 15.23
CA GLY A 761 -78.09 -17.83 14.58
C GLY A 761 -79.48 -17.99 15.23
N GLU A 762 -79.64 -18.89 16.20
CA GLU A 762 -80.94 -19.19 16.83
C GLU A 762 -81.11 -18.45 18.18
N THR A 763 -82.33 -17.92 18.44
CA THR A 763 -82.67 -17.29 19.73
C THR A 763 -83.15 -18.34 20.72
N ILE A 764 -82.48 -18.47 21.87
CA ILE A 764 -82.78 -19.49 22.88
C ILE A 764 -83.50 -18.85 24.07
N THR A 765 -84.70 -19.31 24.39
CA THR A 765 -85.57 -18.73 25.43
C THR A 765 -85.66 -19.57 26.72
N THR A 766 -84.76 -20.55 26.89
CA THR A 766 -84.69 -21.42 28.09
C THR A 766 -83.50 -21.04 28.98
N SER A 767 -83.64 -21.22 30.30
CA SER A 767 -82.59 -20.88 31.29
C SER A 767 -81.37 -21.82 31.30
N SER A 768 -81.36 -22.85 30.44
CA SER A 768 -80.20 -23.69 30.18
C SER A 768 -80.12 -24.09 28.71
N VAL A 769 -78.90 -24.18 28.20
CA VAL A 769 -78.56 -24.56 26.82
C VAL A 769 -77.61 -25.75 26.88
N THR A 770 -77.93 -26.82 26.15
CA THR A 770 -77.05 -27.99 26.02
C THR A 770 -76.37 -27.95 24.66
N LEU A 771 -75.05 -27.83 24.66
CA LEU A 771 -74.24 -27.86 23.45
C LEU A 771 -73.97 -29.32 23.05
N SER A 772 -74.18 -29.66 21.78
CA SER A 772 -73.93 -31.00 21.27
C SER A 772 -73.22 -31.00 19.92
N CYS A 773 -72.48 -32.06 19.65
CA CYS A 773 -71.87 -32.40 18.36
C CYS A 773 -72.00 -33.91 18.12
N LYS A 774 -71.86 -34.37 16.87
CA LYS A 774 -71.90 -35.81 16.57
C LYS A 774 -70.67 -36.53 17.13
N ARG A 775 -70.87 -37.67 17.79
CA ARG A 775 -69.81 -38.49 18.41
C ARG A 775 -69.01 -39.28 17.38
N PHE A 776 -67.69 -39.29 17.52
CA PHE A 776 -66.77 -40.15 16.77
C PHE A 776 -66.42 -41.42 17.58
N SER A 777 -66.35 -42.58 16.95
CA SER A 777 -66.02 -43.86 17.61
C SER A 777 -64.72 -44.46 17.07
N ALA A 778 -63.70 -44.58 17.93
CA ALA A 778 -62.52 -45.40 17.69
C ALA A 778 -62.38 -46.45 18.81
N SER A 779 -62.08 -47.69 18.44
CA SER A 779 -62.07 -48.89 19.29
C SER A 779 -60.65 -49.28 19.72
N GLY A 780 -60.37 -49.35 21.03
CA GLY A 780 -59.14 -49.95 21.59
C GLY A 780 -59.00 -49.70 23.10
N ARG A 781 -58.66 -50.73 23.90
CA ARG A 781 -58.87 -50.78 25.37
C ARG A 781 -57.68 -50.24 26.19
N HIS A 782 -57.92 -49.32 27.13
CA HIS A 782 -56.97 -48.99 28.23
C HIS A 782 -57.14 -49.91 29.45
N ARG A 783 -56.03 -50.34 30.07
CA ARG A 783 -56.00 -50.95 31.41
C ARG A 783 -55.25 -50.03 32.38
N ALA A 784 -55.94 -49.64 33.45
CA ALA A 784 -55.45 -48.70 34.46
C ALA A 784 -54.58 -49.36 35.54
N LEU A 785 -53.60 -48.63 36.08
CA LEU A 785 -53.07 -48.83 37.44
C LEU A 785 -52.85 -47.47 38.15
N ARG A 786 -53.59 -47.32 39.27
CA ARG A 786 -53.54 -46.29 40.35
C ARG A 786 -52.19 -46.36 41.11
N LYS A 787 -51.63 -45.41 41.86
CA LYS A 787 -52.01 -44.22 42.70
C LYS A 787 -50.65 -43.69 43.33
N PRO A 788 -50.57 -42.68 44.23
CA PRO A 788 -51.42 -41.50 44.48
C PRO A 788 -50.62 -40.16 44.59
N ALA A 789 -51.28 -39.05 44.26
CA ALA A 789 -50.87 -37.71 44.67
C ALA A 789 -51.38 -37.37 46.09
N ARG A 790 -50.57 -36.67 46.90
CA ARG A 790 -51.06 -35.78 47.96
C ARG A 790 -50.82 -34.34 47.52
N ARG A 791 -51.88 -33.66 47.08
CA ARG A 791 -51.97 -32.19 47.03
C ARG A 791 -52.50 -31.69 48.37
N ARG A 792 -51.94 -30.59 48.88
CA ARG A 792 -52.70 -29.57 49.60
C ARG A 792 -52.46 -28.24 48.89
N LEU A 793 -53.53 -27.74 48.27
CA LEU A 793 -53.69 -26.32 47.98
C LEU A 793 -53.92 -25.57 49.30
N VAL A 794 -53.34 -24.38 49.43
CA VAL A 794 -54.02 -23.24 50.05
C VAL A 794 -53.76 -21.99 49.20
N SER A 795 -54.87 -21.31 48.93
CA SER A 795 -55.12 -20.11 48.14
C SER A 795 -54.76 -18.79 48.83
N THR A 796 -54.61 -17.71 48.06
CA THR A 796 -55.17 -16.33 48.26
C THR A 796 -54.70 -15.45 47.07
N TRP A 797 -55.57 -14.94 46.18
CA TRP A 797 -56.36 -13.66 46.22
C TRP A 797 -55.47 -12.42 46.45
N ALA A 798 -55.57 -11.26 45.79
CA ALA A 798 -56.44 -10.71 44.73
C ALA A 798 -55.81 -9.40 44.21
N ARG A 799 -56.39 -8.82 43.14
CA ARG A 799 -55.98 -7.57 42.47
C ARG A 799 -56.01 -6.33 43.36
N GLY A 800 -55.09 -5.42 43.06
CA GLY A 800 -55.10 -3.97 43.27
C GLY A 800 -54.17 -3.38 42.22
#